data_AF-A0A498I166-F1
#
_entry.id   AF-A0A498I166-F1
#
_cell.length_a   1.000
_cell.length_b   1.000
_cell.length_c   1.000
_cell.angle_alpha   90.00
_cell.angle_beta   90.00
_cell.angle_gamma   90.00
#
_symmetry.space_group_name_H-M   'P 1'
#
loop_
_entity.id
_entity.type
_entity.pdbx_description
1 polymer ?
#
loop_
_entity_poly.entity_id
_entity_poly.type
_entity_poly.pdbx_seq_one_letter_code
_entity_poly.pdbx_strand_id
1 'polypeptide(L)'
;MIFDITAPHAEENMGFHFQCLWILLLCLTGEGLARAMQGAGGLACNWGTRSTHQLPPSIVVKLLKDNGFSKVKLFEADVGALQALGRSGIQVMVGIPNEFLAPLASSVTVAEQWVSQNVSSYISKNGVDIRYVAVGNEPFLQNYKDTFLHTTFPALQNIQAALIKAGLGRQVKVTIPLNADVYQTDSGLPSGGDFRADIHTLMMDIMKFLRDNNGVLTINIYPFLSLQADPDFPKEFAFFNNTAKPVVDGSISYTNVLDANFDTCIAALEKNGFSSLPVIIGEVGWPTDGDPNANIQDARRFNQGLVNRILAGQGTPKRSTAPEIYIFALIDEDAKSVLPGNFERHWGMFNYDGSIKYPLDTGSGKSLVPAKGVRYLARQWCVMSPDASTSDPNLAQSVNYACTYADCTSLGYGSSCGMLDAKSNASYAFNMYFQTMDQRKGACNFSGLSVTTNMDPTPTQNGQRSSCRFEIMIDLRKHEPARRSPALPAAGLREQSSYKVMMGQGVDRFLFASSKHRPFLLHRRQHFTGAMAAAFMGSHSGCSGFHSQAQWPPSHFSADHSCKFANFPGKAGTLPGNLRNTSIGCNFAVKGCLQSQHHPHHQSHGSIKRHPNAQLVRDHELELRSPDAVGLASSNGCQEHGGRSRIPHHPLPGGKIIVAVDVDEVLGNFVSALNRFIADRYSSHHSVSEYHVYEFFKIWNCSRDEADIRVHEFFKTSYFKTGIHPLPGAQETIHKLSDFCDLSVVTSRQNAIKDHTIQWIEQHFPGLFQEIHFGNHFALNGESRSKSEICRSLGAKVLIDDNPRYALECAEVGIRVLLFDYENSYPWCKTEAIDQHPLVTRVHNWEAVEKQLMTINSINS
;
A
#
# COMPACT_ATOMS: atom_id res chain seq x y z
N MET A 1 98.57 4.20 -31.11
CA MET A 1 98.14 5.19 -30.09
C MET A 1 96.69 4.83 -29.77
N ILE A 2 96.39 4.18 -28.64
CA ILE A 2 96.42 4.65 -27.23
C ILE A 2 95.19 5.53 -26.92
N PHE A 3 94.26 4.98 -26.08
CA PHE A 3 93.39 5.55 -25.02
C PHE A 3 92.87 7.04 -25.11
N ASP A 4 91.72 7.49 -24.56
CA ASP A 4 90.69 6.90 -23.68
C ASP A 4 89.34 7.69 -23.63
N ILE A 5 88.27 6.99 -23.22
CA ILE A 5 87.04 7.33 -22.44
C ILE A 5 86.65 8.82 -22.13
N THR A 6 85.42 9.25 -22.46
CA THR A 6 84.32 9.67 -21.51
C THR A 6 83.09 10.33 -22.17
N ALA A 7 81.90 10.01 -21.64
CA ALA A 7 80.64 10.78 -21.71
C ALA A 7 80.35 11.33 -20.28
N PRO A 8 79.43 12.31 -20.02
CA PRO A 8 77.99 12.14 -20.30
C PRO A 8 77.19 13.42 -20.67
N HIS A 9 75.97 13.24 -21.19
CA HIS A 9 74.82 14.11 -20.89
C HIS A 9 73.52 13.34 -21.14
N ALA A 10 72.92 12.80 -20.08
CA ALA A 10 71.67 12.03 -20.12
C ALA A 10 70.91 12.14 -18.79
N GLU A 11 70.45 13.34 -18.43
CA GLU A 11 69.69 13.55 -17.17
C GLU A 11 68.30 14.17 -17.35
N GLU A 12 68.03 14.99 -18.37
CA GLU A 12 66.74 15.70 -18.48
C GLU A 12 65.54 14.83 -18.89
N ASN A 13 65.74 13.73 -19.63
CA ASN A 13 64.63 12.84 -20.04
C ASN A 13 64.16 11.86 -18.94
N MET A 14 64.92 11.71 -17.85
CA MET A 14 64.60 10.69 -16.83
C MET A 14 63.48 11.14 -15.89
N GLY A 15 63.41 12.44 -15.56
CA GLY A 15 62.38 12.98 -14.66
C GLY A 15 60.96 12.80 -15.18
N PHE A 16 60.72 13.09 -16.47
CA PHE A 16 59.38 13.04 -17.06
C PHE A 16 58.83 11.60 -17.14
N HIS A 17 59.69 10.63 -17.47
CA HIS A 17 59.31 9.21 -17.45
C HIS A 17 59.03 8.69 -16.04
N PHE A 18 59.80 9.10 -15.03
CA PHE A 18 59.50 8.76 -13.64
C PHE A 18 58.17 9.36 -13.18
N GLN A 19 57.87 10.61 -13.53
CA GLN A 19 56.62 11.27 -13.12
C GLN A 19 55.38 10.61 -13.75
N CYS A 20 55.46 10.23 -15.02
CA CYS A 20 54.43 9.42 -15.68
C CYS A 20 54.30 8.01 -15.09
N LEU A 21 55.41 7.34 -14.73
CA LEU A 21 55.35 6.06 -14.03
C LEU A 21 54.69 6.18 -12.65
N TRP A 22 55.01 7.22 -11.88
CA TRP A 22 54.40 7.47 -10.57
C TRP A 22 52.90 7.76 -10.67
N ILE A 23 52.45 8.49 -11.69
CA ILE A 23 51.02 8.71 -11.95
C ILE A 23 50.35 7.39 -12.37
N LEU A 24 50.96 6.58 -13.26
CA LEU A 24 50.42 5.25 -13.60
C LEU A 24 50.37 4.33 -12.38
N LEU A 25 51.40 4.35 -11.53
CA LEU A 25 51.43 3.54 -10.31
C LEU A 25 50.35 4.00 -9.33
N LEU A 26 50.15 5.30 -9.15
CA LEU A 26 49.06 5.87 -8.34
C LEU A 26 47.67 5.54 -8.90
N CYS A 27 47.49 5.51 -10.22
CA CYS A 27 46.25 5.06 -10.85
C CYS A 27 46.02 3.55 -10.68
N LEU A 28 47.06 2.72 -10.84
CA LEU A 28 46.97 1.27 -10.69
C LEU A 28 46.80 0.84 -9.22
N THR A 29 47.45 1.52 -8.27
CA THR A 29 47.18 1.32 -6.83
C THR A 29 45.86 1.96 -6.41
N GLY A 30 45.40 3.02 -7.09
CA GLY A 30 44.10 3.64 -6.88
C GLY A 30 42.95 2.74 -7.31
N GLU A 31 43.04 2.11 -8.49
CA GLU A 31 42.11 1.07 -8.92
C GLU A 31 42.24 -0.21 -8.08
N GLY A 32 43.45 -0.55 -7.65
CA GLY A 32 43.71 -1.65 -6.72
C GLY A 32 43.05 -1.45 -5.36
N LEU A 33 43.17 -0.26 -4.77
CA LEU A 33 42.47 0.11 -3.53
C LEU A 33 40.97 0.26 -3.76
N ALA A 34 40.51 0.84 -4.88
CA ALA A 34 39.08 0.95 -5.17
C ALA A 34 38.42 -0.43 -5.35
N ARG A 35 39.13 -1.41 -5.93
CA ARG A 35 38.70 -2.82 -5.99
C ARG A 35 38.84 -3.54 -4.65
N ALA A 36 39.87 -3.26 -3.84
CA ALA A 36 39.99 -3.80 -2.48
C ALA A 36 38.92 -3.22 -1.52
N MET A 37 38.47 -1.99 -1.74
CA MET A 37 37.38 -1.37 -0.98
C MET A 37 35.97 -1.80 -1.44
N GLN A 38 35.84 -2.56 -2.53
CA GLN A 38 34.55 -3.20 -2.88
C GLN A 38 34.14 -4.31 -1.88
N GLY A 39 35.04 -4.72 -0.97
CA GLY A 39 34.73 -5.59 0.16
C GLY A 39 33.99 -4.92 1.34
N ALA A 40 33.63 -3.64 1.25
CA ALA A 40 32.97 -2.88 2.32
C ALA A 40 31.48 -2.54 2.03
N GLY A 41 30.81 -3.31 1.16
CA GLY A 41 29.37 -3.20 0.93
C GLY A 41 28.58 -3.76 2.11
N GLY A 42 28.01 -2.90 2.96
CA GLY A 42 27.13 -3.33 4.04
C GLY A 42 25.82 -3.95 3.51
N LEU A 43 25.12 -4.69 4.37
CA LEU A 43 23.94 -5.48 3.99
C LEU A 43 22.84 -4.65 3.31
N ALA A 44 21.96 -5.32 2.55
CA ALA A 44 20.78 -4.72 1.95
C ALA A 44 19.51 -5.47 2.37
N CYS A 45 18.39 -4.77 2.53
CA CYS A 45 17.12 -5.37 2.89
C CYS A 45 15.93 -4.61 2.33
N ASN A 46 14.77 -5.25 2.35
CA ASN A 46 13.49 -4.63 2.05
C ASN A 46 12.90 -4.02 3.31
N TRP A 47 12.45 -2.77 3.22
CA TRP A 47 11.65 -2.11 4.25
C TRP A 47 10.24 -1.93 3.70
N GLY A 48 9.36 -2.85 4.09
CA GLY A 48 7.92 -2.76 3.86
C GLY A 48 7.21 -1.90 4.90
N THR A 49 6.08 -1.32 4.52
CA THR A 49 5.32 -0.32 5.29
C THR A 49 3.88 -0.76 5.57
N ARG A 50 3.49 -1.99 5.19
CA ARG A 50 2.12 -2.49 5.32
C ARG A 50 1.88 -3.06 6.72
N SER A 51 1.96 -2.18 7.71
CA SER A 51 1.61 -2.46 9.11
C SER A 51 0.53 -1.51 9.62
N THR A 52 -0.33 -2.00 10.51
CA THR A 52 -1.35 -1.18 11.19
C THR A 52 -0.72 -0.14 12.13
N HIS A 53 0.40 -0.51 12.78
CA HIS A 53 1.11 0.32 13.74
C HIS A 53 2.60 0.42 13.36
N GLN A 54 2.88 1.16 12.29
CA GLN A 54 4.24 1.30 11.78
C GLN A 54 5.22 1.88 12.81
N LEU A 55 6.42 1.29 12.88
CA LEU A 55 7.55 1.88 13.58
C LEU A 55 7.87 3.29 13.04
N PRO A 56 8.14 4.29 13.90
CA PRO A 56 8.58 5.60 13.46
C PRO A 56 9.81 5.52 12.51
N PRO A 57 9.77 6.13 11.31
CA PRO A 57 10.83 5.98 10.30
C PRO A 57 12.24 6.29 10.79
N SER A 58 12.41 7.22 11.72
CA SER A 58 13.72 7.52 12.34
C SER A 58 14.26 6.40 13.22
N ILE A 59 13.39 5.60 13.84
CA ILE A 59 13.78 4.39 14.58
C ILE A 59 14.19 3.29 13.59
N VAL A 60 13.48 3.13 12.47
CA VAL A 60 13.85 2.13 11.44
C VAL A 60 15.18 2.47 10.76
N VAL A 61 15.44 3.74 10.44
CA VAL A 61 16.74 4.19 9.92
C VAL A 61 17.88 3.96 10.93
N LYS A 62 17.58 4.07 12.24
CA LYS A 62 18.54 3.67 13.28
C LYS A 62 18.72 2.16 13.34
N LEU A 63 17.65 1.38 13.23
CA LEU A 63 17.69 -0.09 13.21
C LEU A 63 18.57 -0.60 12.06
N LEU A 64 18.40 -0.05 10.85
CA LEU A 64 19.24 -0.32 9.68
C LEU A 64 20.73 -0.09 9.99
N LYS A 65 21.08 1.09 10.53
CA LYS A 65 22.47 1.45 10.87
C LYS A 65 23.06 0.60 11.99
N ASP A 66 22.34 0.43 13.09
CA ASP A 66 22.78 -0.36 14.24
C ASP A 66 23.07 -1.83 13.81
N ASN A 67 22.41 -2.33 12.76
CA ASN A 67 22.59 -3.67 12.19
C ASN A 67 23.47 -3.76 10.92
N GLY A 68 24.08 -2.66 10.46
CA GLY A 68 25.03 -2.69 9.34
C GLY A 68 24.43 -2.73 7.94
N PHE A 69 23.13 -2.42 7.81
CA PHE A 69 22.50 -2.25 6.49
C PHE A 69 22.94 -0.93 5.86
N SER A 70 23.49 -1.00 4.65
CA SER A 70 23.94 0.15 3.85
C SER A 70 23.02 0.47 2.67
N LYS A 71 22.08 -0.42 2.34
CA LYS A 71 21.10 -0.24 1.26
C LYS A 71 19.71 -0.67 1.70
N VAL A 72 18.66 -0.07 1.14
CA VAL A 72 17.27 -0.43 1.42
C VAL A 72 16.41 -0.33 0.15
N LYS A 73 15.53 -1.32 -0.07
CA LYS A 73 14.44 -1.25 -1.05
C LYS A 73 13.15 -0.85 -0.33
N LEU A 74 12.52 0.23 -0.79
CA LEU A 74 11.16 0.62 -0.45
C LEU A 74 10.23 0.18 -1.58
N PHE A 75 9.03 -0.33 -1.26
CA PHE A 75 8.05 -0.73 -2.27
C PHE A 75 7.29 0.45 -2.90
N GLU A 76 7.28 1.59 -2.22
CA GLU A 76 6.68 2.84 -2.68
C GLU A 76 7.52 4.04 -2.22
N ALA A 77 7.23 5.22 -2.77
CA ALA A 77 7.90 6.47 -2.41
C ALA A 77 7.36 7.05 -1.09
N ASP A 78 7.41 6.27 0.00
CA ASP A 78 6.88 6.72 1.29
C ASP A 78 7.60 7.98 1.81
N VAL A 79 6.78 8.97 2.18
CA VAL A 79 7.24 10.30 2.61
C VAL A 79 8.00 10.22 3.92
N GLY A 80 7.56 9.38 4.87
CA GLY A 80 8.19 9.25 6.18
C GLY A 80 9.57 8.59 6.09
N ALA A 81 9.65 7.48 5.37
CA ALA A 81 10.88 6.72 5.12
C ALA A 81 11.89 7.56 4.33
N LEU A 82 11.49 8.17 3.20
CA LEU A 82 12.39 9.01 2.39
C LEU A 82 12.88 10.24 3.16
N GLN A 83 12.05 10.88 3.98
CA GLN A 83 12.51 11.97 4.85
C GLN A 83 13.54 11.49 5.88
N ALA A 84 13.30 10.35 6.55
CA ALA A 84 14.20 9.80 7.55
C ALA A 84 15.53 9.26 6.96
N LEU A 85 15.50 8.77 5.72
CA LEU A 85 16.68 8.32 4.97
C LEU A 85 17.55 9.50 4.47
N GLY A 86 17.04 10.74 4.51
CA GLY A 86 17.79 11.94 4.14
C GLY A 86 19.08 12.10 4.95
N ARG A 87 20.23 12.23 4.26
CA ARG A 87 21.57 12.30 4.85
C ARG A 87 21.92 11.11 5.76
N SER A 88 21.23 9.98 5.62
CA SER A 88 21.51 8.76 6.39
C SER A 88 22.81 8.08 5.93
N GLY A 89 23.17 8.19 4.65
CA GLY A 89 24.24 7.40 4.02
C GLY A 89 23.81 6.00 3.56
N ILE A 90 22.52 5.67 3.72
CA ILE A 90 21.92 4.43 3.22
C ILE A 90 21.47 4.66 1.77
N GLN A 91 21.87 3.77 0.85
CA GLN A 91 21.44 3.80 -0.55
C GLN A 91 20.00 3.31 -0.68
N VAL A 92 19.21 3.93 -1.56
CA VAL A 92 17.77 3.64 -1.68
C VAL A 92 17.41 3.15 -3.09
N MET A 93 16.72 2.02 -3.15
CA MET A 93 15.89 1.63 -4.29
C MET A 93 14.44 2.04 -3.97
N VAL A 94 13.85 2.92 -4.77
CA VAL A 94 12.47 3.41 -4.57
C VAL A 94 11.53 2.70 -5.54
N GLY A 95 10.53 2.02 -5.01
CA GLY A 95 9.50 1.33 -5.79
C GLY A 95 8.42 2.26 -6.34
N ILE A 96 7.87 1.83 -7.47
CA ILE A 96 6.64 2.32 -8.07
C ILE A 96 5.62 1.19 -7.99
N PRO A 97 4.53 1.33 -7.22
CA PRO A 97 3.46 0.34 -7.17
C PRO A 97 2.81 0.09 -8.53
N ASN A 98 2.31 -1.14 -8.76
CA ASN A 98 1.84 -1.60 -10.07
C ASN A 98 0.66 -0.78 -10.63
N GLU A 99 -0.18 -0.22 -9.76
CA GLU A 99 -1.30 0.66 -10.13
C GLU A 99 -0.87 1.97 -10.79
N PHE A 100 0.39 2.39 -10.64
CA PHE A 100 0.94 3.56 -11.34
C PHE A 100 1.49 3.24 -12.74
N LEU A 101 1.62 1.97 -13.13
CA LEU A 101 2.22 1.61 -14.43
C LEU A 101 1.39 2.16 -15.60
N ALA A 102 0.07 2.08 -15.56
CA ALA A 102 -0.80 2.62 -16.63
C ALA A 102 -0.71 4.15 -16.84
N PRO A 103 -0.82 5.01 -15.80
CA PRO A 103 -0.65 6.45 -15.97
C PRO A 103 0.81 6.85 -16.32
N LEU A 104 1.81 6.11 -15.85
CA LEU A 104 3.22 6.36 -16.22
C LEU A 104 3.55 5.93 -17.65
N ALA A 105 2.94 4.84 -18.14
CA ALA A 105 3.06 4.37 -19.51
C ALA A 105 2.46 5.35 -20.53
N SER A 106 1.28 5.89 -20.21
CA SER A 106 0.51 6.74 -21.12
C SER A 106 0.99 8.19 -21.22
N SER A 107 1.85 8.67 -20.30
CA SER A 107 2.34 10.05 -20.33
C SER A 107 3.73 10.21 -19.71
N VAL A 108 4.70 10.64 -20.53
CA VAL A 108 6.02 11.08 -20.05
C VAL A 108 5.92 12.25 -19.08
N THR A 109 4.92 13.14 -19.22
CA THR A 109 4.70 14.26 -18.29
C THR A 109 4.33 13.77 -16.88
N VAL A 110 3.56 12.67 -16.78
CA VAL A 110 3.24 12.05 -15.47
C VAL A 110 4.50 11.40 -14.88
N ALA A 111 5.34 10.76 -15.69
CA ALA A 111 6.62 10.23 -15.24
C ALA A 111 7.60 11.33 -14.77
N GLU A 112 7.65 12.46 -15.46
CA GLU A 112 8.41 13.65 -15.05
C GLU A 112 7.92 14.22 -13.72
N GLN A 113 6.61 14.32 -13.52
CA GLN A 113 6.02 14.75 -12.25
C GLN A 113 6.35 13.78 -11.12
N TRP A 114 6.21 12.47 -11.36
CA TRP A 114 6.56 11.43 -10.37
C TRP A 114 8.04 11.50 -9.99
N VAL A 115 8.96 11.55 -10.97
CA VAL A 115 10.41 11.67 -10.73
C VAL A 115 10.74 12.98 -9.99
N SER A 116 10.08 14.09 -10.33
CA SER A 116 10.27 15.37 -9.65
C SER A 116 9.89 15.31 -8.17
N GLN A 117 8.72 14.76 -7.87
CA GLN A 117 8.17 14.66 -6.52
C GLN A 117 8.92 13.62 -5.66
N ASN A 118 9.16 12.44 -6.22
CA ASN A 118 9.55 11.24 -5.47
C ASN A 118 11.04 10.88 -5.56
N VAL A 119 11.78 11.50 -6.49
CA VAL A 119 13.23 11.26 -6.65
C VAL A 119 14.03 12.54 -6.52
N SER A 120 13.90 13.49 -7.45
CA SER A 120 14.80 14.64 -7.52
C SER A 120 14.62 15.61 -6.34
N SER A 121 13.39 15.82 -5.85
CA SER A 121 13.13 16.59 -4.64
C SER A 121 13.80 15.98 -3.40
N TYR A 122 13.79 14.65 -3.24
CA TYR A 122 14.41 13.98 -2.09
C TYR A 122 15.94 13.94 -2.17
N ILE A 123 16.53 13.73 -3.35
CA ILE A 123 17.98 13.84 -3.54
C ILE A 123 18.43 15.27 -3.22
N SER A 124 17.78 16.29 -3.79
CA SER A 124 18.24 17.68 -3.70
C SER A 124 17.94 18.37 -2.37
N LYS A 125 16.76 18.18 -1.77
CA LYS A 125 16.33 18.89 -0.54
C LYS A 125 16.65 18.11 0.73
N ASN A 126 16.47 16.79 0.70
CA ASN A 126 16.62 15.93 1.88
C ASN A 126 18.01 15.26 1.95
N GLY A 127 18.69 15.12 0.80
CA GLY A 127 19.98 14.42 0.69
C GLY A 127 19.83 12.91 0.80
N VAL A 128 18.76 12.33 0.24
CA VAL A 128 18.56 10.88 0.16
C VAL A 128 19.45 10.30 -0.93
N ASP A 129 20.18 9.22 -0.65
CA ASP A 129 21.06 8.58 -1.64
C ASP A 129 20.30 7.57 -2.51
N ILE A 130 19.36 8.05 -3.33
CA ILE A 130 18.61 7.20 -4.25
C ILE A 130 19.54 6.72 -5.38
N ARG A 131 19.55 5.41 -5.64
CA ARG A 131 20.35 4.74 -6.67
C ARG A 131 19.51 4.03 -7.71
N TYR A 132 18.33 3.53 -7.33
CA TYR A 132 17.46 2.79 -8.23
C TYR A 132 16.01 3.26 -8.14
N VAL A 133 15.30 3.21 -9.27
CA VAL A 133 13.84 3.25 -9.33
C VAL A 133 13.36 1.90 -9.85
N ALA A 134 12.60 1.19 -9.01
CA ALA A 134 11.98 -0.08 -9.33
C ALA A 134 10.59 0.17 -9.92
N VAL A 135 10.43 -0.02 -11.23
CA VAL A 135 9.20 0.30 -11.97
C VAL A 135 8.27 -0.92 -11.95
N GLY A 136 7.34 -0.93 -10.99
CA GLY A 136 6.50 -2.09 -10.67
C GLY A 136 7.14 -2.99 -9.61
N ASN A 137 6.40 -4.01 -9.18
CA ASN A 137 6.89 -5.14 -8.40
C ASN A 137 6.20 -6.43 -8.89
N GLU A 138 6.99 -7.34 -9.45
CA GLU A 138 6.54 -8.60 -10.04
C GLU A 138 5.37 -8.48 -11.06
N PRO A 139 5.36 -7.47 -11.97
CA PRO A 139 4.20 -7.19 -12.84
C PRO A 139 3.83 -8.31 -13.82
N PHE A 140 4.70 -9.29 -14.03
CA PHE A 140 4.52 -10.38 -15.02
C PHE A 140 4.15 -11.74 -14.39
N LEU A 141 3.81 -11.76 -13.10
CA LEU A 141 3.22 -12.92 -12.44
C LEU A 141 2.00 -13.43 -13.22
N GLN A 142 1.95 -14.74 -13.49
CA GLN A 142 0.80 -15.36 -14.19
C GLN A 142 -0.55 -15.05 -13.53
N ASN A 143 -0.58 -14.91 -12.19
CA ASN A 143 -1.77 -14.57 -11.43
C ASN A 143 -2.37 -13.20 -11.77
N TYR A 144 -1.58 -12.26 -12.30
CA TYR A 144 -2.09 -10.96 -12.77
C TYR A 144 -2.76 -11.02 -14.15
N LYS A 145 -2.81 -12.19 -14.81
CA LYS A 145 -3.53 -12.41 -16.08
C LYS A 145 -3.26 -11.31 -17.11
N ASP A 146 -1.98 -11.09 -17.36
CA ASP A 146 -1.43 -10.15 -18.33
C ASP A 146 -1.70 -8.65 -18.09
N THR A 147 -2.33 -8.28 -16.97
CA THR A 147 -2.80 -6.91 -16.65
C THR A 147 -1.74 -5.82 -16.83
N PHE A 148 -0.46 -6.12 -16.57
CA PHE A 148 0.64 -5.14 -16.64
C PHE A 148 1.60 -5.33 -17.83
N LEU A 149 1.39 -6.32 -18.73
CA LEU A 149 2.32 -6.59 -19.84
C LEU A 149 2.52 -5.37 -20.74
N HIS A 150 1.42 -4.70 -21.11
CA HIS A 150 1.44 -3.57 -22.04
C HIS A 150 1.83 -2.23 -21.38
N THR A 151 1.84 -2.15 -20.05
CA THR A 151 2.11 -0.89 -19.32
C THR A 151 3.52 -0.84 -18.73
N THR A 152 4.09 -1.97 -18.33
CA THR A 152 5.37 -2.01 -17.63
C THR A 152 6.52 -1.44 -18.45
N PHE A 153 6.68 -1.85 -19.71
CA PHE A 153 7.82 -1.41 -20.52
C PHE A 153 7.74 0.07 -20.94
N PRO A 154 6.59 0.62 -21.41
CA PRO A 154 6.48 2.06 -21.65
C PRO A 154 6.64 2.90 -20.37
N ALA A 155 6.18 2.42 -19.20
CA ALA A 155 6.43 3.10 -17.93
C ALA A 155 7.93 3.15 -17.59
N LEU A 156 8.67 2.05 -17.81
CA LEU A 156 10.12 1.98 -17.64
C LEU A 156 10.85 3.00 -18.53
N GLN A 157 10.45 3.09 -19.80
CA GLN A 157 10.98 4.06 -20.77
C GLN A 157 10.74 5.51 -20.33
N ASN A 158 9.50 5.83 -19.93
CA ASN A 158 9.12 7.18 -19.52
C ASN A 158 9.82 7.62 -18.21
N ILE A 159 9.97 6.72 -17.24
CA ILE A 159 10.72 7.00 -16.00
C ILE A 159 12.21 7.24 -16.30
N GLN A 160 12.83 6.44 -17.16
CA GLN A 160 14.23 6.64 -17.56
C GLN A 160 14.41 7.99 -18.30
N ALA A 161 13.50 8.36 -19.20
CA ALA A 161 13.51 9.67 -19.85
C ALA A 161 13.36 10.83 -18.86
N ALA A 162 12.45 10.70 -17.89
CA ALA A 162 12.25 11.67 -16.81
C ALA A 162 13.50 11.82 -15.91
N LEU A 163 14.18 10.71 -15.57
CA LEU A 163 15.44 10.74 -14.82
C LEU A 163 16.56 11.43 -15.61
N ILE A 164 16.65 11.22 -16.93
CA ILE A 164 17.59 11.93 -17.80
C ILE A 164 17.27 13.44 -17.81
N LYS A 165 15.99 13.83 -17.99
CA LYS A 165 15.55 15.23 -17.99
C LYS A 165 15.83 15.94 -16.65
N ALA A 166 15.70 15.22 -15.54
CA ALA A 166 16.05 15.71 -14.20
C ALA A 166 17.57 15.81 -13.93
N GLY A 167 18.43 15.44 -14.89
CA GLY A 167 19.89 15.40 -14.73
C GLY A 167 20.41 14.20 -13.94
N LEU A 168 19.55 13.23 -13.61
CA LEU A 168 19.83 12.12 -12.69
C LEU A 168 20.23 10.81 -13.38
N GLY A 169 20.09 10.68 -14.71
CA GLY A 169 20.31 9.41 -15.45
C GLY A 169 21.72 8.77 -15.33
N ARG A 170 22.70 9.48 -14.75
CA ARG A 170 24.01 8.91 -14.36
C ARG A 170 24.04 8.36 -12.92
N GLN A 171 23.27 8.95 -12.01
CA GLN A 171 23.21 8.60 -10.59
C GLN A 171 22.15 7.53 -10.29
N VAL A 172 20.97 7.67 -10.90
CA VAL A 172 19.79 6.84 -10.64
C VAL A 172 19.51 5.96 -11.86
N LYS A 173 19.38 4.66 -11.65
CA LYS A 173 19.09 3.68 -12.69
C LYS A 173 17.70 3.08 -12.55
N VAL A 174 17.05 2.77 -13.67
CA VAL A 174 15.78 2.04 -13.65
C VAL A 174 16.02 0.53 -13.61
N THR A 175 15.07 -0.17 -13.01
CA THR A 175 14.97 -1.63 -13.01
C THR A 175 13.50 -2.04 -12.90
N ILE A 176 13.19 -3.31 -13.14
CA ILE A 176 11.92 -3.94 -12.80
C ILE A 176 12.26 -5.12 -11.88
N PRO A 177 11.79 -5.16 -10.63
CA PRO A 177 11.76 -6.37 -9.83
C PRO A 177 10.78 -7.35 -10.47
N LEU A 178 11.30 -8.43 -11.03
CA LEU A 178 10.52 -9.52 -11.62
C LEU A 178 10.55 -10.74 -10.69
N ASN A 179 9.50 -11.55 -10.70
CA ASN A 179 9.53 -12.84 -10.02
C ASN A 179 10.36 -13.84 -10.87
N ALA A 180 10.92 -14.88 -10.24
CA ALA A 180 11.55 -16.00 -10.94
C ALA A 180 10.63 -16.74 -11.92
N ASP A 181 9.30 -16.53 -11.88
CA ASP A 181 8.34 -17.12 -12.83
C ASP A 181 8.48 -16.65 -14.29
N VAL A 182 9.22 -15.55 -14.54
CA VAL A 182 9.44 -14.99 -15.88
C VAL A 182 10.40 -15.82 -16.76
N TYR A 183 11.06 -16.83 -16.19
CA TYR A 183 11.87 -17.79 -16.91
C TYR A 183 11.49 -19.24 -16.54
N GLN A 184 11.83 -20.15 -17.45
CA GLN A 184 11.55 -21.58 -17.36
C GLN A 184 12.77 -22.37 -17.87
N THR A 185 12.72 -23.69 -17.75
CA THR A 185 13.70 -24.59 -18.36
C THR A 185 13.02 -25.82 -18.94
N ASP A 186 13.27 -26.09 -20.21
CA ASP A 186 12.69 -27.24 -20.92
C ASP A 186 13.38 -28.57 -20.52
N SER A 187 14.57 -28.50 -19.93
CA SER A 187 15.33 -29.68 -19.45
C SER A 187 15.10 -30.00 -17.97
N GLY A 188 14.41 -29.11 -17.23
CA GLY A 188 14.32 -29.16 -15.76
C GLY A 188 15.57 -28.64 -15.03
N LEU A 189 16.69 -28.45 -15.74
CA LEU A 189 17.99 -28.05 -15.20
C LEU A 189 18.31 -26.57 -15.48
N PRO A 190 19.10 -25.88 -14.64
CA PRO A 190 19.42 -24.46 -14.83
C PRO A 190 20.03 -24.08 -16.19
N SER A 191 20.89 -24.92 -16.76
CA SER A 191 21.49 -24.70 -18.10
C SER A 191 20.47 -24.61 -19.24
N GLY A 192 19.25 -25.14 -19.06
CA GLY A 192 18.14 -25.03 -20.01
C GLY A 192 17.34 -23.72 -19.90
N GLY A 193 17.76 -22.80 -19.02
CA GLY A 193 17.05 -21.55 -18.73
C GLY A 193 16.77 -20.69 -19.97
N ASP A 194 15.52 -20.23 -20.07
CA ASP A 194 15.05 -19.26 -21.06
C ASP A 194 13.89 -18.44 -20.50
N PHE A 195 13.62 -17.26 -21.09
CA PHE A 195 12.44 -16.50 -20.73
C PHE A 195 11.16 -17.21 -21.21
N ARG A 196 10.10 -17.05 -20.43
CA ARG A 196 8.81 -17.70 -20.69
C ARG A 196 8.23 -17.24 -22.03
N ALA A 197 7.73 -18.19 -22.83
CA ALA A 197 7.44 -17.98 -24.26
C ALA A 197 6.35 -16.93 -24.55
N ASP A 198 5.40 -16.74 -23.63
CA ASP A 198 4.34 -15.72 -23.64
C ASP A 198 4.90 -14.29 -23.59
N ILE A 199 5.97 -14.07 -22.83
CA ILE A 199 6.58 -12.75 -22.60
C ILE A 199 7.98 -12.60 -23.22
N HIS A 200 8.48 -13.60 -23.94
CA HIS A 200 9.86 -13.65 -24.42
C HIS A 200 10.28 -12.37 -25.18
N THR A 201 9.53 -11.94 -26.18
CA THR A 201 9.82 -10.73 -26.96
C THR A 201 9.84 -9.46 -26.09
N LEU A 202 8.89 -9.32 -25.17
CA LEU A 202 8.83 -8.21 -24.22
C LEU A 202 10.06 -8.21 -23.30
N MET A 203 10.48 -9.38 -22.84
CA MET A 203 11.70 -9.55 -22.05
C MET A 203 12.96 -9.18 -22.85
N MET A 204 13.04 -9.52 -24.14
CA MET A 204 14.15 -9.09 -25.01
C MET A 204 14.26 -7.57 -25.09
N ASP A 205 13.13 -6.89 -25.31
CA ASP A 205 13.08 -5.44 -25.42
C ASP A 205 13.44 -4.75 -24.09
N ILE A 206 12.98 -5.29 -22.96
CA ILE A 206 13.34 -4.81 -21.62
C ILE A 206 14.83 -5.04 -21.34
N MET A 207 15.38 -6.24 -21.58
CA MET A 207 16.80 -6.52 -21.32
C MET A 207 17.72 -5.65 -22.20
N LYS A 208 17.32 -5.42 -23.46
CA LYS A 208 17.98 -4.46 -24.36
C LYS A 208 17.93 -3.05 -23.80
N PHE A 209 16.76 -2.57 -23.41
CA PHE A 209 16.60 -1.23 -22.87
C PHE A 209 17.42 -1.00 -21.58
N LEU A 210 17.43 -1.99 -20.67
CA LEU A 210 18.23 -1.94 -19.44
C LEU A 210 19.72 -1.88 -19.76
N ARG A 211 20.23 -2.77 -20.63
CA ARG A 211 21.64 -2.75 -21.07
C ARG A 211 22.01 -1.39 -21.68
N ASP A 212 21.21 -0.91 -22.61
CA ASP A 212 21.51 0.28 -23.42
C ASP A 212 21.43 1.59 -22.58
N ASN A 213 20.88 1.55 -21.36
CA ASN A 213 20.84 2.68 -20.39
C ASN A 213 21.77 2.49 -19.16
N ASN A 214 22.60 1.45 -19.15
CA ASN A 214 23.39 1.00 -18.00
C ASN A 214 22.51 0.75 -16.74
N GLY A 215 21.33 0.18 -16.94
CA GLY A 215 20.45 -0.32 -15.90
C GLY A 215 20.84 -1.73 -15.43
N VAL A 216 19.98 -2.32 -14.60
CA VAL A 216 20.18 -3.65 -13.99
C VAL A 216 18.89 -4.46 -14.07
N LEU A 217 18.99 -5.78 -14.18
CA LEU A 217 17.86 -6.68 -13.91
C LEU A 217 17.72 -6.85 -12.40
N THR A 218 16.49 -6.82 -11.88
CA THR A 218 16.18 -7.20 -10.51
C THR A 218 15.29 -8.42 -10.53
N ILE A 219 15.67 -9.49 -9.82
CA ILE A 219 14.92 -10.74 -9.76
C ILE A 219 14.63 -11.11 -8.31
N ASN A 220 13.39 -11.48 -8.01
CA ASN A 220 12.94 -11.91 -6.71
C ASN A 220 12.92 -13.44 -6.68
N ILE A 221 13.58 -14.05 -5.69
CA ILE A 221 13.78 -15.50 -5.62
C ILE A 221 13.42 -16.00 -4.22
N TYR A 222 12.45 -16.91 -4.14
CA TYR A 222 11.93 -17.42 -2.86
C TYR A 222 12.06 -18.94 -2.75
N PRO A 223 13.18 -19.46 -2.23
CA PRO A 223 13.36 -20.89 -1.95
C PRO A 223 12.23 -21.51 -1.08
N PHE A 224 11.64 -20.72 -0.19
CA PHE A 224 10.48 -21.12 0.61
C PHE A 224 9.28 -21.54 -0.26
N LEU A 225 8.99 -20.81 -1.35
CA LEU A 225 7.83 -21.11 -2.21
C LEU A 225 7.98 -22.43 -2.97
N SER A 226 9.21 -22.96 -3.13
CA SER A 226 9.40 -24.29 -3.72
C SER A 226 8.81 -25.41 -2.85
N LEU A 227 8.78 -25.24 -1.52
CA LEU A 227 8.11 -26.17 -0.60
C LEU A 227 6.58 -26.07 -0.64
N GLN A 228 6.05 -24.93 -1.10
CA GLN A 228 4.60 -24.73 -1.31
C GLN A 228 4.16 -25.29 -2.67
N ALA A 229 5.02 -25.18 -3.69
CA ALA A 229 4.73 -25.62 -5.05
C ALA A 229 4.89 -27.13 -5.26
N ASP A 230 5.74 -27.80 -4.49
CA ASP A 230 6.03 -29.23 -4.61
C ASP A 230 6.23 -29.87 -3.21
N PRO A 231 5.33 -30.75 -2.75
CA PRO A 231 5.45 -31.41 -1.45
C PRO A 231 6.59 -32.43 -1.38
N ASP A 232 7.09 -32.91 -2.53
CA ASP A 232 8.24 -33.81 -2.64
C ASP A 232 9.57 -33.02 -2.78
N PHE A 233 9.53 -31.69 -2.75
CA PHE A 233 10.72 -30.85 -2.83
C PHE A 233 11.71 -31.20 -1.70
N PRO A 234 12.99 -31.47 -2.00
CA PRO A 234 13.96 -31.84 -0.99
C PRO A 234 14.28 -30.66 -0.07
N LYS A 235 13.62 -30.55 1.08
CA LYS A 235 13.72 -29.41 2.02
C LYS A 235 15.15 -28.96 2.33
N GLU A 236 16.09 -29.89 2.46
CA GLU A 236 17.51 -29.57 2.68
C GLU A 236 18.14 -28.74 1.54
N PHE A 237 17.65 -28.87 0.30
CA PHE A 237 18.09 -28.12 -0.88
C PHE A 237 17.63 -26.65 -0.84
N ALA A 238 16.72 -26.28 0.06
CA ALA A 238 16.37 -24.89 0.29
C ALA A 238 17.46 -24.13 1.09
N PHE A 239 18.43 -24.83 1.68
CA PHE A 239 19.42 -24.27 2.62
C PHE A 239 20.88 -24.43 2.15
N PHE A 240 21.79 -23.70 2.81
CA PHE A 240 23.18 -23.50 2.37
C PHE A 240 24.21 -24.45 3.00
N ASN A 241 23.78 -25.48 3.72
CA ASN A 241 24.67 -26.37 4.51
C ASN A 241 25.18 -27.60 3.73
N ASN A 242 24.92 -27.70 2.43
CA ASN A 242 25.41 -28.76 1.53
C ASN A 242 25.05 -30.21 1.96
N THR A 243 23.98 -30.39 2.73
CA THR A 243 23.43 -31.71 3.14
C THR A 243 22.46 -32.29 2.10
N ALA A 244 21.94 -31.45 1.21
CA ALA A 244 21.09 -31.87 0.11
C ALA A 244 21.86 -32.74 -0.90
N LYS A 245 21.16 -33.71 -1.52
CA LYS A 245 21.65 -34.33 -2.75
C LYS A 245 21.72 -33.24 -3.83
N PRO A 246 22.88 -33.01 -4.47
CA PRO A 246 23.00 -31.93 -5.43
C PRO A 246 22.24 -32.21 -6.73
N VAL A 247 21.79 -31.14 -7.38
CA VAL A 247 21.32 -31.16 -8.77
C VAL A 247 22.54 -31.02 -9.66
N VAL A 248 22.84 -32.05 -10.44
CA VAL A 248 23.99 -32.09 -11.35
C VAL A 248 23.54 -31.68 -12.75
N ASP A 249 24.19 -30.66 -13.30
CA ASP A 249 23.85 -30.00 -14.55
C ASP A 249 25.13 -29.89 -15.41
N GLY A 250 25.38 -30.92 -16.21
CA GLY A 250 26.63 -31.08 -16.94
C GLY A 250 27.82 -31.20 -16.00
N SER A 251 28.74 -30.22 -16.04
CA SER A 251 29.89 -30.10 -15.13
C SER A 251 29.60 -29.29 -13.87
N ILE A 252 28.43 -28.65 -13.78
CA ILE A 252 28.03 -27.83 -12.63
C ILE A 252 27.23 -28.69 -11.64
N SER A 253 27.43 -28.43 -10.34
CA SER A 253 26.73 -29.12 -9.25
C SER A 253 26.15 -28.07 -8.31
N TYR A 254 24.82 -28.02 -8.22
CA TYR A 254 24.10 -27.12 -7.34
C TYR A 254 23.76 -27.83 -6.05
N THR A 255 24.16 -27.27 -4.90
CA THR A 255 23.84 -27.81 -3.57
C THR A 255 22.66 -27.14 -2.88
N ASN A 256 22.16 -26.03 -3.45
CA ASN A 256 20.99 -25.30 -2.99
C ASN A 256 20.20 -24.69 -4.16
N VAL A 257 18.90 -24.46 -3.94
CA VAL A 257 17.97 -23.96 -4.96
C VAL A 257 18.15 -22.48 -5.29
N LEU A 258 18.70 -21.66 -4.38
CA LEU A 258 18.97 -20.25 -4.67
C LEU A 258 20.03 -20.11 -5.78
N ASP A 259 21.12 -20.87 -5.67
CA ASP A 259 22.14 -20.94 -6.72
C ASP A 259 21.58 -21.50 -8.04
N ALA A 260 20.82 -22.60 -7.97
CA ALA A 260 20.23 -23.21 -9.15
C ALA A 260 19.25 -22.25 -9.88
N ASN A 261 18.36 -21.59 -9.14
CA ASN A 261 17.36 -20.68 -9.69
C ASN A 261 17.99 -19.40 -10.25
N PHE A 262 18.95 -18.81 -9.55
CA PHE A 262 19.71 -17.66 -10.06
C PHE A 262 20.48 -18.02 -11.34
N ASP A 263 21.12 -19.19 -11.40
CA ASP A 263 21.85 -19.61 -12.60
C ASP A 263 20.93 -20.01 -13.77
N THR A 264 19.67 -20.37 -13.53
CA THR A 264 18.62 -20.42 -14.58
C THR A 264 18.40 -19.02 -15.19
N CYS A 265 18.34 -17.97 -14.36
CA CYS A 265 18.24 -16.59 -14.85
C CYS A 265 19.49 -16.18 -15.65
N ILE A 266 20.69 -16.56 -15.20
CA ILE A 266 21.94 -16.30 -15.94
C ILE A 266 21.97 -17.06 -17.27
N ALA A 267 21.51 -18.32 -17.30
CA ALA A 267 21.39 -19.09 -18.55
C ALA A 267 20.41 -18.42 -19.54
N ALA A 268 19.24 -17.97 -19.06
CA ALA A 268 18.27 -17.24 -19.89
C ALA A 268 18.85 -15.93 -20.46
N LEU A 269 19.63 -15.17 -19.68
CA LEU A 269 20.33 -13.97 -20.14
C LEU A 269 21.42 -14.31 -21.17
N GLU A 270 22.24 -15.33 -20.93
CA GLU A 270 23.31 -15.75 -21.86
C GLU A 270 22.75 -16.23 -23.20
N LYS A 271 21.74 -17.12 -23.17
CA LYS A 271 21.06 -17.67 -24.35
C LYS A 271 20.51 -16.58 -25.27
N ASN A 272 20.09 -15.46 -24.69
CA ASN A 272 19.50 -14.32 -25.37
C ASN A 272 20.47 -13.13 -25.61
N GLY A 273 21.77 -13.29 -25.36
CA GLY A 273 22.78 -12.27 -25.68
C GLY A 273 22.89 -11.10 -24.68
N PHE A 274 22.49 -11.33 -23.43
CA PHE A 274 22.52 -10.37 -22.32
C PHE A 274 23.45 -10.80 -21.16
N SER A 275 24.44 -11.66 -21.44
CA SER A 275 25.38 -12.22 -20.44
C SER A 275 26.10 -11.19 -19.56
N SER A 276 26.33 -9.98 -20.07
CA SER A 276 26.99 -8.89 -19.34
C SER A 276 26.05 -8.07 -18.44
N LEU A 277 24.73 -8.29 -18.49
CA LEU A 277 23.77 -7.53 -17.69
C LEU A 277 23.98 -7.81 -16.19
N PRO A 278 24.08 -6.77 -15.33
CA PRO A 278 24.10 -6.96 -13.88
C PRO A 278 22.73 -7.43 -13.39
N VAL A 279 22.73 -8.34 -12.41
CA VAL A 279 21.52 -8.87 -11.78
C VAL A 279 21.58 -8.62 -10.28
N ILE A 280 20.51 -8.05 -9.74
CA ILE A 280 20.25 -7.88 -8.31
C ILE A 280 19.22 -8.92 -7.89
N ILE A 281 19.42 -9.60 -6.75
CA ILE A 281 18.36 -10.36 -6.08
C ILE A 281 17.56 -9.36 -5.24
N GLY A 282 16.36 -9.00 -5.70
CA GLY A 282 15.57 -7.87 -5.19
C GLY A 282 14.76 -8.15 -3.93
N GLU A 283 14.41 -9.43 -3.73
CA GLU A 283 13.77 -10.01 -2.56
C GLU A 283 14.22 -11.48 -2.45
N VAL A 284 14.69 -11.88 -1.27
CA VAL A 284 14.94 -13.28 -0.87
C VAL A 284 14.94 -13.40 0.65
N GLY A 285 14.34 -14.45 1.20
CA GLY A 285 14.21 -14.64 2.64
C GLY A 285 13.44 -15.90 3.01
N TRP A 286 12.91 -15.93 4.24
CA TRP A 286 12.11 -17.05 4.74
C TRP A 286 11.17 -16.59 5.87
N PRO A 287 9.85 -16.90 5.80
CA PRO A 287 8.87 -16.46 6.79
C PRO A 287 8.93 -17.30 8.09
N THR A 288 8.57 -16.71 9.23
CA THR A 288 8.70 -17.36 10.55
C THR A 288 7.43 -17.97 11.11
N ASP A 289 6.29 -17.74 10.46
CA ASP A 289 4.97 -18.15 10.95
C ASP A 289 3.97 -18.16 9.77
N GLY A 290 2.75 -18.65 9.99
CA GLY A 290 1.67 -18.66 8.99
C GLY A 290 1.63 -19.88 8.07
N ASP A 291 2.55 -20.84 8.22
CA ASP A 291 2.63 -22.08 7.42
C ASP A 291 3.49 -23.14 8.16
N PRO A 292 3.25 -24.47 8.02
CA PRO A 292 4.08 -25.51 8.65
C PRO A 292 5.60 -25.44 8.36
N ASN A 293 6.02 -24.89 7.21
CA ASN A 293 7.43 -24.67 6.87
C ASN A 293 7.91 -23.24 7.18
N ALA A 294 7.02 -22.33 7.55
CA ALA A 294 7.34 -20.99 8.03
C ALA A 294 7.52 -21.03 9.55
N ASN A 295 8.76 -21.18 10.01
CA ASN A 295 9.06 -21.24 11.44
C ASN A 295 10.40 -20.55 11.76
N ILE A 296 10.56 -20.12 13.02
CA ILE A 296 11.75 -19.41 13.52
C ILE A 296 13.07 -20.19 13.30
N GLN A 297 13.04 -21.53 13.33
CA GLN A 297 14.26 -22.34 13.19
C GLN A 297 14.76 -22.36 11.75
N ASP A 298 13.85 -22.65 10.80
CA ASP A 298 14.15 -22.65 9.37
C ASP A 298 14.48 -21.23 8.88
N ALA A 299 13.75 -20.21 9.32
CA ALA A 299 14.03 -18.82 8.96
C ALA A 299 15.41 -18.36 9.43
N ARG A 300 15.79 -18.69 10.67
CA ARG A 300 17.14 -18.45 11.19
C ARG A 300 18.20 -19.20 10.38
N ARG A 301 17.97 -20.48 10.07
CA ARG A 301 18.89 -21.34 9.30
C ARG A 301 19.12 -20.76 7.90
N PHE A 302 18.06 -20.36 7.20
CA PHE A 302 18.12 -19.76 5.88
C PHE A 302 18.82 -18.41 5.91
N ASN A 303 18.32 -17.45 6.70
CA ASN A 303 18.84 -16.09 6.72
C ASN A 303 20.27 -16.00 7.26
N GLN A 304 20.69 -16.87 8.19
CA GLN A 304 22.10 -16.92 8.60
C GLN A 304 23.01 -17.42 7.47
N GLY A 305 22.61 -18.46 6.74
CA GLY A 305 23.38 -18.94 5.60
C GLY A 305 23.46 -17.90 4.47
N LEU A 306 22.37 -17.18 4.22
CA LEU A 306 22.31 -16.07 3.27
C LEU A 306 23.24 -14.91 3.68
N VAL A 307 23.20 -14.47 4.94
CA VAL A 307 24.10 -13.42 5.45
C VAL A 307 25.56 -13.86 5.39
N ASN A 308 25.88 -15.08 5.80
CA ASN A 308 27.24 -15.63 5.70
C ASN A 308 27.76 -15.60 4.26
N ARG A 309 26.90 -15.95 3.29
CA ARG A 309 27.22 -15.94 1.86
C ARG A 309 27.48 -14.51 1.34
N ILE A 310 26.62 -13.55 1.71
CA ILE A 310 26.77 -12.13 1.34
C ILE A 310 28.11 -11.59 1.86
N LEU A 311 28.42 -11.84 3.14
CA LEU A 311 29.66 -11.40 3.78
C LEU A 311 30.91 -12.09 3.20
N ALA A 312 30.78 -13.33 2.72
CA ALA A 312 31.85 -14.04 2.02
C ALA A 312 32.06 -13.56 0.56
N GLY A 313 31.21 -12.69 0.03
CA GLY A 313 31.26 -12.27 -1.37
C GLY A 313 31.03 -13.42 -2.36
N GLN A 314 30.26 -14.44 -1.96
CA GLN A 314 30.13 -15.68 -2.71
C GLN A 314 29.10 -15.57 -3.85
N GLY A 315 29.59 -15.70 -5.09
CA GLY A 315 28.77 -15.94 -6.29
C GLY A 315 28.35 -17.40 -6.46
N THR A 316 27.62 -17.66 -7.53
CA THR A 316 27.03 -18.97 -7.86
C THR A 316 28.03 -19.87 -8.60
N PRO A 317 27.75 -21.18 -8.74
CA PRO A 317 28.59 -22.09 -9.52
C PRO A 317 28.82 -21.67 -10.98
N LYS A 318 27.84 -21.05 -11.65
CA LYS A 318 27.98 -20.53 -13.03
C LYS A 318 28.56 -19.10 -13.05
N ARG A 319 28.16 -18.24 -12.10
CA ARG A 319 28.56 -16.83 -12.00
C ARG A 319 29.25 -16.55 -10.67
N SER A 320 30.56 -16.75 -10.63
CA SER A 320 31.42 -16.58 -9.43
C SER A 320 31.42 -15.17 -8.82
N THR A 321 30.98 -14.15 -9.56
CA THR A 321 30.76 -12.79 -9.03
C THR A 321 29.45 -12.75 -8.26
N ALA A 322 29.49 -12.40 -6.97
CA ALA A 322 28.29 -12.26 -6.15
C ALA A 322 27.33 -11.18 -6.69
N PRO A 323 26.01 -11.46 -6.76
CA PRO A 323 25.00 -10.43 -6.98
C PRO A 323 24.84 -9.54 -5.75
N GLU A 324 24.26 -8.35 -5.94
CA GLU A 324 23.68 -7.59 -4.83
C GLU A 324 22.39 -8.29 -4.37
N ILE A 325 22.20 -8.45 -3.06
CA ILE A 325 21.09 -9.24 -2.49
C ILE A 325 20.36 -8.41 -1.42
N TYR A 326 19.06 -8.21 -1.60
CA TYR A 326 18.17 -7.59 -0.62
C TYR A 326 17.42 -8.67 0.17
N ILE A 327 17.61 -8.69 1.48
CA ILE A 327 16.94 -9.62 2.40
C ILE A 327 15.48 -9.17 2.61
N PHE A 328 14.54 -10.05 2.26
CA PHE A 328 13.10 -9.86 2.47
C PHE A 328 12.65 -10.56 3.76
N ALA A 329 12.25 -9.86 4.82
CA ALA A 329 12.20 -8.41 5.00
C ALA A 329 12.84 -7.98 6.34
N LEU A 330 12.97 -6.66 6.54
CA LEU A 330 13.47 -6.12 7.80
C LEU A 330 12.50 -6.42 8.96
N ILE A 331 11.22 -6.05 8.81
CA ILE A 331 10.20 -6.04 9.85
C ILE A 331 8.93 -6.74 9.32
N ASP A 332 8.15 -7.37 10.19
CA ASP A 332 6.85 -7.98 9.88
C ASP A 332 5.77 -6.94 9.50
N GLU A 333 4.81 -7.36 8.67
CA GLU A 333 3.83 -6.48 8.03
C GLU A 333 2.40 -7.00 8.26
N ASP A 334 1.83 -6.69 9.43
CA ASP A 334 0.52 -7.21 9.89
C ASP A 334 -0.70 -6.75 9.04
N ALA A 335 -0.53 -5.75 8.18
CA ALA A 335 -1.54 -5.29 7.22
C ALA A 335 -1.26 -5.75 5.77
N LYS A 336 -0.23 -6.56 5.52
CA LYS A 336 0.04 -7.13 4.18
C LYS A 336 -1.07 -8.12 3.78
N SER A 337 -1.34 -8.20 2.47
CA SER A 337 -2.37 -9.09 1.92
C SER A 337 -1.97 -10.55 2.10
N VAL A 338 -2.91 -11.38 2.52
CA VAL A 338 -2.72 -12.82 2.78
C VAL A 338 -3.19 -13.70 1.62
N LEU A 339 -3.50 -13.10 0.46
CA LEU A 339 -3.93 -13.86 -0.74
C LEU A 339 -2.90 -14.92 -1.21
N PRO A 340 -1.57 -14.70 -1.15
CA PRO A 340 -0.58 -15.76 -1.38
C PRO A 340 -0.50 -16.80 -0.26
N GLY A 341 -0.90 -16.44 0.97
CA GLY A 341 -0.87 -17.28 2.16
C GLY A 341 -0.73 -16.48 3.45
N ASN A 342 -1.03 -17.11 4.60
CA ASN A 342 -0.89 -16.49 5.92
C ASN A 342 0.55 -16.09 6.26
N PHE A 343 1.55 -16.77 5.69
CA PHE A 343 2.98 -16.49 5.89
C PHE A 343 3.42 -15.10 5.41
N GLU A 344 2.63 -14.42 4.56
CA GLU A 344 2.97 -13.13 3.97
C GLU A 344 3.22 -12.00 4.98
N ARG A 345 2.73 -12.14 6.21
CA ARG A 345 2.93 -11.14 7.27
C ARG A 345 4.21 -11.33 8.08
N HIS A 346 4.90 -12.47 7.89
CA HIS A 346 5.89 -13.02 8.83
C HIS A 346 7.33 -13.11 8.29
N TRP A 347 7.64 -12.38 7.21
CA TRP A 347 8.96 -12.38 6.54
C TRP A 347 10.06 -11.60 7.29
N GLY A 348 9.72 -10.85 8.36
CA GLY A 348 10.66 -10.02 9.09
C GLY A 348 11.78 -10.79 9.79
N MET A 349 12.97 -10.20 9.80
CA MET A 349 14.04 -10.54 10.77
C MET A 349 13.71 -10.01 12.18
N PHE A 350 12.94 -8.92 12.23
CA PHE A 350 12.37 -8.31 13.44
C PHE A 350 10.84 -8.41 13.41
N ASN A 351 10.19 -8.43 14.58
CA ASN A 351 8.73 -8.29 14.68
C ASN A 351 8.34 -6.86 14.25
N TYR A 352 7.03 -6.58 14.09
CA TYR A 352 6.49 -5.25 13.76
C TYR A 352 7.08 -4.11 14.64
N ASP A 353 7.37 -4.39 15.93
CA ASP A 353 7.97 -3.47 16.90
C ASP A 353 9.49 -3.30 16.79
N GLY A 354 10.15 -4.02 15.88
CA GLY A 354 11.61 -4.03 15.72
C GLY A 354 12.36 -4.83 16.79
N SER A 355 11.67 -5.64 17.60
CA SER A 355 12.29 -6.62 18.48
C SER A 355 12.76 -7.85 17.70
N ILE A 356 13.82 -8.50 18.16
CA ILE A 356 14.46 -9.62 17.44
C ILE A 356 13.58 -10.87 17.50
N LYS A 357 13.35 -11.51 16.34
CA LYS A 357 12.64 -12.81 16.23
C LYS A 357 13.58 -13.99 16.45
N TYR A 358 14.79 -13.91 15.91
CA TYR A 358 15.84 -14.93 16.04
C TYR A 358 17.24 -14.29 15.96
N PRO A 359 18.24 -14.84 16.66
CA PRO A 359 19.59 -14.31 16.59
C PRO A 359 20.26 -14.66 15.25
N LEU A 360 20.66 -13.60 14.52
CA LEU A 360 21.59 -13.66 13.39
C LEU A 360 22.90 -12.93 13.74
N ASP A 361 24.03 -13.47 13.26
CA ASP A 361 25.31 -12.78 13.16
C ASP A 361 25.35 -12.00 11.84
N THR A 362 25.54 -10.67 11.94
CA THR A 362 25.65 -9.72 10.82
C THR A 362 27.09 -9.50 10.34
N GLY A 363 28.04 -10.23 10.93
CA GLY A 363 29.45 -10.23 10.58
C GLY A 363 30.35 -10.05 11.79
N SER A 364 31.46 -10.79 11.82
CA SER A 364 32.48 -10.73 12.90
C SER A 364 31.92 -10.99 14.31
N GLY A 365 30.89 -11.83 14.46
CA GLY A 365 30.25 -12.13 15.75
C GLY A 365 29.22 -11.09 16.20
N LYS A 366 28.89 -10.11 15.36
CA LYS A 366 27.95 -9.04 15.69
C LYS A 366 26.51 -9.53 15.56
N SER A 367 25.92 -9.90 16.69
CA SER A 367 24.48 -10.20 16.79
C SER A 367 23.60 -9.00 16.43
N LEU A 368 22.38 -9.27 15.97
CA LEU A 368 21.34 -8.25 15.76
C LEU A 368 21.12 -7.38 17.00
N VAL A 369 20.78 -6.12 16.75
CA VAL A 369 20.43 -5.09 17.73
C VAL A 369 18.95 -4.74 17.54
N PRO A 370 18.10 -4.83 18.57
CA PRO A 370 16.68 -4.49 18.44
C PRO A 370 16.45 -2.98 18.34
N ALA A 371 15.26 -2.59 17.90
CA ALA A 371 14.83 -1.20 17.87
C ALA A 371 14.86 -0.57 19.28
N LYS A 372 15.16 0.74 19.33
CA LYS A 372 15.32 1.50 20.58
C LYS A 372 14.46 2.75 20.55
N GLY A 373 13.79 3.05 21.66
CA GLY A 373 12.88 4.19 21.78
C GLY A 373 11.46 3.90 21.28
N VAL A 374 11.13 2.64 21.02
CA VAL A 374 9.77 2.19 20.71
C VAL A 374 8.87 2.45 21.92
N ARG A 375 7.69 3.03 21.68
CA ARG A 375 6.66 3.23 22.69
C ARG A 375 5.54 2.23 22.42
N TYR A 376 5.00 1.65 23.46
CA TYR A 376 3.91 0.66 23.38
C TYR A 376 2.66 1.23 24.03
N LEU A 377 1.50 0.70 23.65
CA LEU A 377 0.25 0.91 24.37
C LEU A 377 0.33 0.34 25.81
N ALA A 378 -0.73 0.47 26.60
CA ALA A 378 -0.68 0.01 27.99
C ALA A 378 -0.47 -1.52 28.05
N ARG A 379 0.10 -2.01 29.16
CA ARG A 379 0.26 -3.46 29.41
C ARG A 379 -1.07 -4.09 29.82
N GLN A 380 -1.98 -4.13 28.87
CA GLN A 380 -3.34 -4.62 28.97
C GLN A 380 -3.66 -5.43 27.72
N TRP A 381 -4.32 -6.56 27.90
CA TRP A 381 -4.74 -7.48 26.85
C TRP A 381 -6.25 -7.67 26.91
N CYS A 382 -6.87 -8.00 25.78
CA CYS A 382 -8.25 -8.49 25.76
C CYS A 382 -8.24 -10.01 25.67
N VAL A 383 -8.95 -10.70 26.55
CA VAL A 383 -9.02 -12.16 26.59
C VAL A 383 -10.46 -12.64 26.70
N MET A 384 -10.71 -13.90 26.36
CA MET A 384 -12.00 -14.53 26.62
C MET A 384 -12.25 -14.60 28.14
N SER A 385 -13.43 -14.16 28.58
CA SER A 385 -13.79 -14.05 29.99
C SER A 385 -13.61 -15.38 30.74
N PRO A 386 -13.15 -15.38 32.00
CA PRO A 386 -13.17 -16.55 32.88
C PRO A 386 -14.53 -17.26 32.88
N ASP A 387 -15.62 -16.49 32.89
CA ASP A 387 -17.00 -16.95 33.03
C ASP A 387 -17.69 -17.27 31.68
N ALA A 388 -17.05 -16.98 30.55
CA ALA A 388 -17.60 -17.26 29.22
C ALA A 388 -17.43 -18.74 28.83
N SER A 389 -18.45 -19.30 28.18
CA SER A 389 -18.45 -20.67 27.68
C SER A 389 -17.85 -20.77 26.28
N THR A 390 -17.02 -21.79 26.04
CA THR A 390 -16.53 -22.13 24.68
C THR A 390 -17.62 -22.69 23.76
N SER A 391 -18.81 -22.95 24.30
CA SER A 391 -20.00 -23.38 23.56
C SER A 391 -21.01 -22.25 23.34
N ASP A 392 -20.66 -20.99 23.62
CA ASP A 392 -21.53 -19.84 23.34
C ASP A 392 -21.70 -19.67 21.81
N PRO A 393 -22.95 -19.53 21.30
CA PRO A 393 -23.20 -19.42 19.86
C PRO A 393 -22.56 -18.18 19.21
N ASN A 394 -22.30 -17.11 19.99
CA ASN A 394 -21.70 -15.88 19.49
C ASN A 394 -20.17 -15.94 19.40
N LEU A 395 -19.53 -16.97 19.97
CA LEU A 395 -18.07 -17.04 20.06
C LEU A 395 -17.40 -17.11 18.68
N ALA A 396 -17.90 -17.97 17.79
CA ALA A 396 -17.34 -18.13 16.44
C ALA A 396 -17.48 -16.83 15.62
N GLN A 397 -18.64 -16.14 15.71
CA GLN A 397 -18.85 -14.85 15.06
C GLN A 397 -17.94 -13.77 15.64
N SER A 398 -17.72 -13.76 16.96
CA SER A 398 -16.86 -12.81 17.65
C SER A 398 -15.39 -12.95 17.24
N VAL A 399 -14.89 -14.19 17.16
CA VAL A 399 -13.54 -14.50 16.68
C VAL A 399 -13.39 -14.11 15.20
N ASN A 400 -14.36 -14.48 14.36
CA ASN A 400 -14.35 -14.11 12.94
C ASN A 400 -14.39 -12.59 12.73
N TYR A 401 -15.17 -11.84 13.53
CA TYR A 401 -15.18 -10.38 13.51
C TYR A 401 -13.81 -9.82 13.87
N ALA A 402 -13.20 -10.27 14.98
CA ALA A 402 -11.87 -9.83 15.39
C ALA A 402 -10.83 -10.02 14.27
N CYS A 403 -10.79 -11.22 13.68
CA CYS A 403 -9.87 -11.60 12.61
C CYS A 403 -10.19 -10.99 11.23
N THR A 404 -11.37 -10.36 11.06
CA THR A 404 -11.70 -9.58 9.85
C THR A 404 -11.01 -8.20 9.85
N TYR A 405 -10.64 -7.69 11.04
CA TYR A 405 -10.12 -6.33 11.26
C TYR A 405 -8.73 -6.29 11.91
N ALA A 406 -8.14 -7.43 12.24
CA ALA A 406 -6.80 -7.54 12.84
C ALA A 406 -6.08 -8.80 12.37
N ASP A 407 -4.77 -8.89 12.65
CA ASP A 407 -3.98 -10.04 12.23
C ASP A 407 -4.18 -11.27 13.13
N CYS A 408 -4.83 -12.30 12.58
CA CYS A 408 -4.98 -13.62 13.20
C CYS A 408 -4.18 -14.72 12.48
N THR A 409 -3.29 -14.38 11.55
CA THR A 409 -2.62 -15.38 10.68
C THR A 409 -1.86 -16.46 11.46
N SER A 410 -1.28 -16.11 12.61
CA SER A 410 -0.60 -17.05 13.53
C SER A 410 -1.51 -18.11 14.16
N LEU A 411 -2.85 -17.98 14.09
CA LEU A 411 -3.81 -19.04 14.48
C LEU A 411 -3.94 -20.15 13.42
N GLY A 412 -3.30 -20.01 12.25
CA GLY A 412 -3.35 -20.99 11.18
C GLY A 412 -2.78 -22.35 11.55
N TYR A 413 -3.13 -23.38 10.79
CA TYR A 413 -2.52 -24.70 10.95
C TYR A 413 -1.01 -24.64 10.69
N GLY A 414 -0.21 -25.30 11.54
CA GLY A 414 1.25 -25.25 11.50
C GLY A 414 1.88 -23.93 11.98
N SER A 415 1.07 -22.93 12.30
CA SER A 415 1.52 -21.61 12.78
C SER A 415 1.78 -21.62 14.30
N SER A 416 2.44 -20.59 14.83
CA SER A 416 2.92 -20.50 16.21
C SER A 416 1.80 -20.63 17.24
N CYS A 417 0.61 -20.08 16.96
CA CYS A 417 -0.59 -20.17 17.77
C CYS A 417 -1.60 -21.22 17.27
N GLY A 418 -1.26 -22.03 16.27
CA GLY A 418 -2.17 -23.03 15.67
C GLY A 418 -2.60 -24.18 16.61
N MET A 419 -1.93 -24.33 17.76
CA MET A 419 -2.20 -25.36 18.77
C MET A 419 -2.82 -24.81 20.07
N LEU A 420 -3.33 -23.58 20.06
CA LEU A 420 -4.07 -23.01 21.19
C LEU A 420 -5.39 -23.76 21.43
N ASP A 421 -5.78 -23.93 22.70
CA ASP A 421 -7.14 -24.36 23.04
C ASP A 421 -8.19 -23.31 22.63
N ALA A 422 -9.47 -23.70 22.57
CA ALA A 422 -10.54 -22.82 22.08
C ALA A 422 -10.63 -21.47 22.84
N LYS A 423 -10.34 -21.47 24.14
CA LYS A 423 -10.38 -20.25 24.98
C LYS A 423 -9.20 -19.33 24.70
N SER A 424 -8.01 -19.90 24.55
CA SER A 424 -6.77 -19.19 24.24
C SER A 424 -6.77 -18.68 22.80
N ASN A 425 -7.30 -19.47 21.85
CA ASN A 425 -7.50 -19.09 20.45
C ASN A 425 -8.44 -17.87 20.34
N ALA A 426 -9.60 -17.91 21.00
CA ALA A 426 -10.50 -16.76 21.05
C ALA A 426 -9.87 -15.55 21.74
N SER A 427 -9.13 -15.77 22.83
CA SER A 427 -8.38 -14.71 23.52
C SER A 427 -7.33 -14.06 22.63
N TYR A 428 -6.65 -14.82 21.76
CA TYR A 428 -5.67 -14.28 20.83
C TYR A 428 -6.34 -13.37 19.82
N ALA A 429 -7.41 -13.83 19.17
CA ALA A 429 -8.19 -13.03 18.23
C ALA A 429 -8.70 -11.73 18.88
N PHE A 430 -9.31 -11.84 20.06
CA PHE A 430 -9.80 -10.68 20.83
C PHE A 430 -8.68 -9.70 21.19
N ASN A 431 -7.49 -10.20 21.56
CA ASN A 431 -6.34 -9.35 21.81
C ASN A 431 -5.88 -8.64 20.54
N MET A 432 -5.67 -9.35 19.43
CA MET A 432 -5.17 -8.75 18.20
C MET A 432 -6.10 -7.62 17.73
N TYR A 433 -7.42 -7.82 17.77
CA TYR A 433 -8.38 -6.73 17.52
C TYR A 433 -8.27 -5.58 18.53
N PHE A 434 -8.22 -5.88 19.83
CA PHE A 434 -8.11 -4.84 20.87
C PHE A 434 -6.85 -3.99 20.72
N GLN A 435 -5.71 -4.59 20.36
CA GLN A 435 -4.46 -3.86 20.11
C GLN A 435 -4.52 -3.09 18.79
N THR A 436 -5.03 -3.68 17.70
CA THR A 436 -5.21 -2.99 16.41
C THR A 436 -6.15 -1.79 16.50
N MET A 437 -7.06 -1.77 17.48
CA MET A 437 -8.00 -0.67 17.74
C MET A 437 -7.50 0.29 18.84
N ASP A 438 -6.18 0.49 19.00
CA ASP A 438 -5.55 1.43 19.95
C ASP A 438 -5.94 1.21 21.43
N GLN A 439 -6.36 -0.02 21.80
CA GLN A 439 -6.95 -0.32 23.11
C GLN A 439 -8.18 0.57 23.45
N ARG A 440 -8.89 1.10 22.42
CA ARG A 440 -10.03 2.01 22.60
C ARG A 440 -11.10 1.40 23.51
N LYS A 441 -11.74 2.25 24.32
CA LYS A 441 -12.85 1.84 25.19
C LYS A 441 -13.94 1.19 24.33
N GLY A 442 -14.38 -0.01 24.72
CA GLY A 442 -15.34 -0.81 23.95
C GLY A 442 -14.71 -1.81 22.96
N ALA A 443 -13.44 -1.66 22.57
CA ALA A 443 -12.78 -2.60 21.65
C ALA A 443 -12.56 -4.01 22.25
N CYS A 444 -12.67 -4.16 23.57
CA CYS A 444 -12.72 -5.46 24.27
C CYS A 444 -14.15 -5.83 24.70
N ASN A 445 -15.13 -5.66 23.82
CA ASN A 445 -16.52 -6.09 24.04
C ASN A 445 -17.03 -6.98 22.91
N PHE A 446 -16.84 -8.29 23.07
CA PHE A 446 -17.32 -9.33 22.18
C PHE A 446 -18.59 -9.96 22.74
N SER A 447 -19.70 -9.22 22.74
CA SER A 447 -20.99 -9.65 23.30
C SER A 447 -20.91 -10.17 24.75
N GLY A 448 -20.07 -9.55 25.58
CA GLY A 448 -19.82 -10.00 26.96
C GLY A 448 -18.90 -11.23 27.11
N LEU A 449 -18.44 -11.84 26.02
CA LEU A 449 -17.53 -12.99 26.04
C LEU A 449 -16.07 -12.62 26.36
N SER A 450 -15.75 -11.34 26.46
CA SER A 450 -14.39 -10.81 26.61
C SER A 450 -14.22 -9.94 27.84
N VAL A 451 -13.01 -9.93 28.40
CA VAL A 451 -12.60 -9.04 29.50
C VAL A 451 -11.17 -8.58 29.30
N THR A 452 -10.86 -7.35 29.74
CA THR A 452 -9.47 -6.88 29.76
C THR A 452 -8.70 -7.43 30.95
N THR A 453 -7.45 -7.80 30.76
CA THR A 453 -6.53 -8.27 31.81
C THR A 453 -5.19 -7.54 31.74
N ASN A 454 -4.52 -7.39 32.89
CA ASN A 454 -3.14 -6.90 32.98
C ASN A 454 -2.12 -8.04 33.17
N MET A 455 -2.60 -9.30 33.17
CA MET A 455 -1.76 -10.50 33.15
C MET A 455 -1.50 -10.89 31.71
N ASP A 456 -0.23 -11.05 31.34
CA ASP A 456 0.20 -11.44 30.00
C ASP A 456 -0.31 -12.86 29.68
N PRO A 457 -1.23 -13.02 28.71
CA PRO A 457 -1.84 -14.31 28.41
C PRO A 457 -0.97 -15.20 27.51
N THR A 458 0.25 -14.78 27.16
CA THR A 458 1.16 -15.55 26.32
C THR A 458 1.49 -16.91 26.96
N PRO A 459 1.22 -18.05 26.29
CA PRO A 459 1.54 -19.36 26.82
C PRO A 459 3.03 -19.56 27.08
N THR A 460 3.36 -20.31 28.14
CA THR A 460 4.73 -20.75 28.42
C THR A 460 4.91 -22.22 28.07
N GLN A 461 5.97 -22.56 27.33
CA GLN A 461 6.39 -23.92 27.04
C GLN A 461 7.73 -24.19 27.75
N ASN A 462 7.81 -25.27 28.55
CA ASN A 462 9.02 -25.67 29.29
C ASN A 462 9.65 -24.53 30.15
N GLY A 463 8.82 -23.67 30.75
CA GLY A 463 9.28 -22.52 31.54
C GLY A 463 9.81 -21.33 30.72
N GLN A 464 9.82 -21.42 29.39
CA GLN A 464 10.12 -20.31 28.49
C GLN A 464 8.82 -19.78 27.86
N ARG A 465 8.83 -18.50 27.44
CA ARG A 465 7.70 -17.89 26.71
C ARG A 465 7.59 -18.55 25.33
N SER A 466 6.40 -19.01 24.95
CA SER A 466 6.20 -19.67 23.65
C SER A 466 6.39 -18.70 22.47
N SER A 467 6.49 -19.24 21.25
CA SER A 467 6.50 -18.47 20.01
C SER A 467 5.17 -17.76 19.75
N CYS A 468 4.04 -18.31 20.22
CA CYS A 468 2.73 -17.67 20.15
C CYS A 468 2.65 -16.47 21.10
N ARG A 469 2.95 -15.26 20.60
CA ARG A 469 2.98 -14.04 21.43
C ARG A 469 1.65 -13.30 21.39
N PHE A 470 1.11 -12.97 22.55
CA PHE A 470 0.00 -12.03 22.67
C PHE A 470 0.58 -10.62 22.79
N GLU A 471 0.57 -9.90 21.68
CA GLU A 471 1.37 -8.68 21.53
C GLU A 471 0.65 -7.44 22.12
N ILE A 472 1.39 -6.33 22.24
CA ILE A 472 0.87 -5.00 22.62
C ILE A 472 1.36 -4.01 21.58
N MET A 473 0.44 -3.42 20.80
CA MET A 473 0.81 -2.57 19.66
C MET A 473 1.61 -1.31 20.05
N ILE A 474 2.27 -0.73 19.04
CA ILE A 474 3.06 0.51 19.18
C ILE A 474 2.12 1.69 19.48
N ASP A 475 2.48 2.55 20.44
CA ASP A 475 1.74 3.78 20.71
C ASP A 475 2.10 4.88 19.69
N LEU A 476 1.25 5.04 18.68
CA LEU A 476 1.41 6.03 17.59
C LEU A 476 1.21 7.49 18.05
N ARG A 477 0.71 7.73 19.26
CA ARG A 477 0.33 9.09 19.70
C ARG A 477 1.55 9.99 19.88
N LYS A 478 1.68 10.97 18.99
CA LYS A 478 2.64 12.08 19.12
C LYS A 478 2.28 12.91 20.34
N HIS A 479 3.13 12.91 21.36
CA HIS A 479 3.01 13.89 22.45
C HIS A 479 3.62 15.21 22.01
N GLU A 480 2.88 16.31 22.21
CA GLU A 480 3.50 17.62 22.41
C GLU A 480 4.57 17.52 23.51
N PRO A 481 5.70 18.22 23.40
CA PRO A 481 6.71 18.21 24.44
C PRO A 481 6.09 18.66 25.76
N ALA A 482 6.19 17.82 26.79
CA ALA A 482 5.46 17.98 28.03
C ALA A 482 5.59 19.41 28.59
N ARG A 483 4.46 20.15 28.63
CA ARG A 483 4.38 21.38 29.42
C ARG A 483 4.81 21.04 30.83
N ARG A 484 5.88 21.69 31.32
CA ARG A 484 6.32 21.56 32.71
C ARG A 484 5.18 22.02 33.62
N SER A 485 4.50 21.07 34.26
CA SER A 485 3.63 21.37 35.38
C SER A 485 4.43 22.11 36.46
N PRO A 486 3.88 23.16 37.11
CA PRO A 486 4.56 23.82 38.21
C PRO A 486 4.83 22.80 39.33
N ALA A 487 6.06 22.76 39.84
CA ALA A 487 6.40 21.89 40.96
C ALA A 487 5.62 22.31 42.20
N LEU A 488 4.83 21.39 42.77
CA LEU A 488 4.29 21.54 44.12
C LEU A 488 5.46 21.49 45.12
N PRO A 489 5.52 22.40 46.10
CA PRO A 489 6.63 22.42 47.06
C PRO A 489 6.56 21.21 48.00
N ALA A 490 7.72 20.58 48.23
CA ALA A 490 7.82 19.43 49.12
C ALA A 490 7.52 19.81 50.58
N ALA A 491 6.70 18.99 51.25
CA ALA A 491 6.46 19.10 52.69
C ALA A 491 7.69 18.66 53.48
N GLY A 492 8.60 19.59 53.76
CA GLY A 492 9.74 19.39 54.66
C GLY A 492 9.33 19.48 56.12
N LEU A 493 9.69 18.45 56.90
CA LEU A 493 9.53 18.42 58.36
C LEU A 493 10.21 19.63 59.02
N ARG A 494 9.55 20.21 60.02
CA ARG A 494 10.01 21.40 60.72
C ARG A 494 10.22 21.08 62.19
N GLU A 495 11.49 21.04 62.61
CA GLU A 495 11.86 21.27 64.01
C GLU A 495 12.88 22.41 64.08
N GLN A 496 12.62 23.34 65.00
CA GLN A 496 13.55 24.17 65.79
C GLN A 496 14.75 24.87 65.09
N SER A 497 15.11 26.13 65.37
CA SER A 497 14.44 27.24 66.07
C SER A 497 15.28 28.52 65.85
N SER A 498 14.61 29.69 65.85
CA SER A 498 15.16 31.02 66.23
C SER A 498 16.11 31.82 65.31
N TYR A 499 15.97 33.15 65.44
CA TYR A 499 16.81 34.27 64.96
C TYR A 499 16.97 34.45 63.44
N LYS A 500 16.34 35.43 62.75
CA LYS A 500 16.22 36.91 62.90
C LYS A 500 17.44 37.66 62.31
N VAL A 501 17.13 38.70 61.51
CA VAL A 501 17.92 39.88 61.08
C VAL A 501 18.06 40.06 59.56
N MET A 502 17.71 41.28 59.15
CA MET A 502 17.67 41.89 57.82
C MET A 502 19.04 42.26 57.21
N MET A 503 18.96 42.75 55.95
CA MET A 503 19.93 43.56 55.19
C MET A 503 21.07 42.79 54.51
N GLY A 504 21.51 43.18 53.30
CA GLY A 504 21.01 44.22 52.40
C GLY A 504 22.09 44.70 51.41
N GLN A 505 21.68 45.32 50.29
CA GLN A 505 22.53 46.00 49.30
C GLN A 505 23.54 45.09 48.53
N GLY A 506 23.97 45.37 47.29
CA GLY A 506 23.60 46.40 46.31
C GLY A 506 24.71 46.54 45.25
N VAL A 507 24.36 47.04 44.04
CA VAL A 507 25.26 47.51 42.94
C VAL A 507 26.32 46.51 42.37
N ASP A 508 26.82 46.61 41.13
CA ASP A 508 26.61 47.62 40.05
C ASP A 508 26.67 47.02 38.61
N ARG A 509 26.47 47.90 37.63
CA ARG A 509 26.39 47.71 36.16
C ARG A 509 27.61 47.06 35.49
N PHE A 510 27.39 46.51 34.29
CA PHE A 510 28.12 46.95 33.09
C PHE A 510 27.26 46.89 31.82
N LEU A 511 27.52 47.80 30.87
CA LEU A 511 26.78 48.01 29.61
C LEU A 511 27.38 47.21 28.46
N PHE A 512 26.56 46.87 27.45
CA PHE A 512 26.75 47.31 26.05
C PHE A 512 25.47 47.09 25.22
N ALA A 513 25.26 47.91 24.17
CA ALA A 513 24.00 47.99 23.44
C ALA A 513 24.19 48.09 21.91
N SER A 514 23.22 47.54 21.15
CA SER A 514 22.69 48.02 19.84
C SER A 514 21.80 46.89 19.25
N SER A 515 20.49 47.04 19.02
CA SER A 515 19.79 47.78 17.94
C SER A 515 20.08 47.23 16.52
N LYS A 516 19.11 47.03 15.60
CA LYS A 516 17.85 47.75 15.33
C LYS A 516 16.76 46.89 14.63
N HIS A 517 15.56 47.47 14.45
CA HIS A 517 14.34 46.87 13.86
C HIS A 517 14.05 47.28 12.39
N ARG A 518 13.08 46.56 11.76
CA ARG A 518 12.13 46.84 10.64
C ARG A 518 12.11 48.24 9.95
N PRO A 519 11.73 48.29 8.65
CA PRO A 519 10.33 48.60 8.21
C PRO A 519 9.82 47.60 7.11
N PHE A 520 8.55 47.41 6.74
CA PHE A 520 7.30 48.20 6.50
C PHE A 520 7.01 48.58 5.01
N LEU A 521 5.77 48.27 4.59
CA LEU A 521 5.05 48.39 3.30
C LEU A 521 5.31 49.57 2.33
N LEU A 522 5.11 49.34 1.02
CA LEU A 522 4.33 50.23 0.11
C LEU A 522 3.92 49.61 -1.26
N HIS A 523 2.83 50.14 -1.85
CA HIS A 523 2.19 49.72 -3.11
C HIS A 523 2.90 50.17 -4.40
N ARG A 524 2.73 49.41 -5.50
CA ARG A 524 2.24 49.97 -6.79
C ARG A 524 1.69 48.92 -7.78
N ARG A 525 0.58 49.26 -8.45
CA ARG A 525 0.13 48.67 -9.74
C ARG A 525 0.81 49.42 -10.89
N GLN A 526 1.03 48.74 -12.03
CA GLN A 526 0.88 49.37 -13.36
C GLN A 526 0.68 48.29 -14.44
N HIS A 527 -0.29 48.53 -15.34
CA HIS A 527 -0.43 47.80 -16.61
C HIS A 527 0.50 48.42 -17.66
N PHE A 528 0.92 47.64 -18.66
CA PHE A 528 1.07 48.18 -20.02
C PHE A 528 0.75 47.11 -21.07
N THR A 529 -0.07 47.51 -22.05
CA THR A 529 -0.40 46.77 -23.27
C THR A 529 0.53 47.21 -24.41
N GLY A 530 0.90 46.29 -25.30
CA GLY A 530 1.62 46.61 -26.54
C GLY A 530 1.50 45.46 -27.54
N ALA A 531 1.02 45.76 -28.74
CA ALA A 531 0.77 44.79 -29.81
C ALA A 531 1.41 45.25 -31.13
N MET A 532 1.30 44.38 -32.16
CA MET A 532 1.83 44.47 -33.53
C MET A 532 3.32 44.13 -33.72
N ALA A 533 3.76 43.71 -34.91
CA ALA A 533 3.16 42.86 -35.97
C ALA A 533 4.17 42.73 -37.13
N ALA A 534 4.09 41.63 -37.89
CA ALA A 534 4.58 41.48 -39.27
C ALA A 534 6.11 41.58 -39.50
N ALA A 535 6.66 41.08 -40.61
CA ALA A 535 6.35 39.92 -41.46
C ALA A 535 7.53 39.75 -42.44
N PHE A 536 7.80 38.53 -42.91
CA PHE A 536 8.42 38.36 -44.23
C PHE A 536 7.89 37.11 -44.92
N MET A 537 7.48 37.27 -46.18
CA MET A 537 6.98 36.21 -47.05
C MET A 537 8.09 35.73 -48.00
N GLY A 538 7.97 34.49 -48.46
CA GLY A 538 8.76 33.93 -49.58
C GLY A 538 8.10 32.64 -50.08
N SER A 539 7.44 32.72 -51.24
CA SER A 539 6.51 31.70 -51.78
C SER A 539 7.01 31.04 -53.08
N HIS A 540 6.46 29.86 -53.42
CA HIS A 540 6.19 29.23 -54.75
C HIS A 540 6.39 27.69 -54.71
N SER A 541 5.34 26.86 -54.79
CA SER A 541 4.68 26.25 -56.00
C SER A 541 5.59 25.36 -56.88
N GLY A 542 5.24 24.15 -57.34
CA GLY A 542 4.05 23.27 -57.15
C GLY A 542 3.97 22.13 -58.21
N CYS A 543 3.04 21.16 -58.00
CA CYS A 543 2.43 20.21 -58.98
C CYS A 543 3.15 18.92 -59.52
N SER A 544 2.30 17.91 -59.77
CA SER A 544 2.44 16.63 -60.54
C SER A 544 3.34 15.49 -60.00
N GLY A 545 2.99 14.20 -60.05
CA GLY A 545 1.70 13.50 -60.30
C GLY A 545 1.73 12.36 -61.36
N PHE A 546 1.60 11.09 -60.94
CA PHE A 546 1.21 9.87 -61.71
C PHE A 546 0.89 8.75 -60.68
N HIS A 547 -0.32 8.17 -60.55
CA HIS A 547 -0.99 7.09 -61.33
C HIS A 547 -0.13 5.82 -61.55
N SER A 548 -0.59 4.59 -61.22
CA SER A 548 -1.83 3.90 -61.67
C SER A 548 -2.56 3.08 -60.56
N GLN A 549 -3.92 3.12 -60.47
CA GLN A 549 -4.92 2.08 -60.85
C GLN A 549 -4.94 0.77 -60.00
N ALA A 550 -6.07 0.13 -59.65
CA ALA A 550 -7.48 0.24 -60.09
C ALA A 550 -8.53 -0.02 -58.97
N GLN A 551 -9.83 -0.09 -59.31
CA GLN A 551 -11.00 -0.08 -58.40
C GLN A 551 -11.76 -1.44 -58.30
N TRP A 552 -12.39 -1.70 -57.12
CA TRP A 552 -13.74 -2.25 -56.79
C TRP A 552 -14.66 -2.89 -57.89
N PRO A 553 -15.75 -3.69 -57.58
CA PRO A 553 -16.20 -4.40 -56.35
C PRO A 553 -16.63 -5.91 -56.59
N PRO A 554 -17.82 -6.46 -56.21
CA PRO A 554 -18.03 -7.30 -54.99
C PRO A 554 -18.67 -8.72 -55.16
N SER A 555 -18.73 -9.46 -54.05
CA SER A 555 -19.72 -10.52 -53.64
C SER A 555 -19.86 -11.85 -54.43
N HIS A 556 -19.68 -13.01 -53.76
CA HIS A 556 -20.76 -13.95 -53.32
C HIS A 556 -20.27 -15.33 -52.76
N PHE A 557 -21.16 -16.02 -52.02
CA PHE A 557 -21.22 -17.47 -51.64
C PHE A 557 -20.35 -18.09 -50.50
N SER A 558 -20.91 -18.02 -49.28
CA SER A 558 -21.43 -19.13 -48.42
C SER A 558 -20.87 -20.58 -48.45
N ALA A 559 -20.78 -21.14 -47.23
CA ALA A 559 -21.20 -22.50 -46.76
C ALA A 559 -20.12 -23.50 -46.26
N ASP A 560 -20.36 -24.00 -45.04
CA ASP A 560 -20.08 -25.36 -44.49
C ASP A 560 -18.63 -25.92 -44.47
N HIS A 561 -18.14 -26.58 -43.40
CA HIS A 561 -18.80 -27.58 -42.55
C HIS A 561 -18.17 -27.77 -41.14
N SER A 562 -18.93 -28.48 -40.29
CA SER A 562 -18.60 -28.96 -38.93
C SER A 562 -17.82 -30.29 -38.86
N CYS A 563 -17.09 -30.53 -37.75
CA CYS A 563 -16.85 -31.88 -37.17
C CYS A 563 -16.50 -31.73 -35.68
N LYS A 564 -17.37 -32.08 -34.71
CA LYS A 564 -17.74 -33.42 -34.19
C LYS A 564 -16.67 -34.12 -33.32
N PHE A 565 -16.99 -34.24 -32.04
CA PHE A 565 -16.37 -35.12 -31.05
C PHE A 565 -16.52 -36.62 -31.39
N ALA A 566 -15.58 -37.45 -30.93
CA ALA A 566 -15.73 -38.90 -30.86
C ALA A 566 -15.24 -39.43 -29.50
N ASN A 567 -16.13 -40.13 -28.77
CA ASN A 567 -15.79 -40.95 -27.60
C ASN A 567 -15.47 -42.38 -28.05
N PHE A 568 -14.58 -43.08 -27.34
CA PHE A 568 -14.56 -44.56 -27.30
C PHE A 568 -14.36 -45.06 -25.85
N PRO A 569 -14.87 -46.26 -25.49
CA PRO A 569 -15.09 -46.68 -24.11
C PRO A 569 -14.03 -47.68 -23.59
N GLY A 570 -13.98 -47.85 -22.26
CA GLY A 570 -13.12 -48.85 -21.61
C GLY A 570 -13.70 -50.27 -21.59
N LYS A 571 -12.83 -51.25 -21.31
CA LYS A 571 -13.17 -52.61 -20.84
C LYS A 571 -12.06 -53.15 -19.92
N ALA A 572 -12.44 -54.02 -18.99
CA ALA A 572 -11.59 -54.54 -17.92
C ALA A 572 -10.83 -55.83 -18.30
N GLY A 573 -9.78 -56.14 -17.53
CA GLY A 573 -9.05 -57.42 -17.53
C GLY A 573 -8.22 -57.57 -16.25
N THR A 574 -8.06 -58.80 -15.75
CA THR A 574 -7.58 -59.08 -14.38
C THR A 574 -6.44 -60.12 -14.34
N LEU A 575 -5.52 -59.96 -13.36
CA LEU A 575 -4.56 -60.97 -12.85
C LEU A 575 -3.36 -61.33 -13.80
N PRO A 576 -2.29 -62.02 -13.31
CA PRO A 576 -1.28 -61.43 -12.41
C PRO A 576 0.18 -61.81 -12.78
N GLY A 577 1.20 -61.16 -12.19
CA GLY A 577 2.56 -61.76 -12.10
C GLY A 577 3.76 -60.82 -12.24
N ASN A 578 4.66 -60.92 -11.27
CA ASN A 578 5.99 -60.29 -11.14
C ASN A 578 6.83 -60.17 -12.44
N LEU A 579 7.58 -59.07 -12.59
CA LEU A 579 9.03 -59.09 -12.90
C LEU A 579 9.72 -57.71 -12.75
N ARG A 580 10.74 -57.68 -11.87
CA ARG A 580 12.01 -56.88 -11.85
C ARG A 580 12.05 -55.38 -12.23
N ASN A 581 12.66 -54.63 -11.31
CA ASN A 581 13.56 -53.47 -11.50
C ASN A 581 13.57 -52.78 -12.88
N THR A 582 12.99 -51.59 -12.94
CA THR A 582 13.53 -50.47 -13.72
C THR A 582 13.68 -49.25 -12.82
N SER A 583 14.83 -48.59 -12.94
CA SER A 583 15.18 -47.38 -12.20
C SER A 583 14.35 -46.19 -12.68
N ILE A 584 13.41 -45.72 -11.85
CA ILE A 584 12.67 -44.49 -12.11
C ILE A 584 13.57 -43.32 -11.72
N GLY A 585 14.03 -42.57 -12.72
CA GLY A 585 14.69 -41.29 -12.50
C GLY A 585 13.66 -40.25 -12.06
N CYS A 586 13.86 -39.66 -10.88
CA CYS A 586 13.12 -38.49 -10.45
C CYS A 586 13.58 -37.29 -11.29
N ASN A 587 12.72 -36.80 -12.19
CA ASN A 587 12.95 -35.56 -12.93
C ASN A 587 12.79 -34.37 -11.98
N PHE A 588 13.91 -33.83 -11.51
CA PHE A 588 13.92 -32.54 -10.82
C PHE A 588 13.63 -31.44 -11.85
N ALA A 589 12.55 -30.70 -11.64
CA ALA A 589 12.21 -29.53 -12.44
C ALA A 589 12.19 -28.30 -11.54
N VAL A 590 13.02 -27.30 -11.85
CA VAL A 590 12.90 -25.96 -11.25
C VAL A 590 11.66 -25.29 -11.82
N LYS A 591 10.48 -25.66 -11.31
CA LYS A 591 9.20 -25.02 -11.68
C LYS A 591 9.09 -23.66 -11.01
N GLY A 592 8.78 -22.64 -11.82
CA GLY A 592 8.34 -21.35 -11.32
C GLY A 592 7.14 -21.53 -10.39
N CYS A 593 7.22 -20.97 -9.19
CA CYS A 593 6.22 -21.17 -8.15
C CYS A 593 5.00 -20.29 -8.45
N LEU A 594 3.96 -20.88 -9.06
CA LEU A 594 2.52 -20.53 -9.01
C LEU A 594 1.80 -21.13 -10.23
N GLN A 595 1.41 -22.41 -10.14
CA GLN A 595 0.43 -23.02 -11.04
C GLN A 595 -0.61 -23.77 -10.21
N SER A 596 -1.80 -23.18 -10.01
CA SER A 596 -2.91 -23.89 -9.39
C SER A 596 -3.54 -24.87 -10.39
N GLN A 597 -3.45 -26.18 -10.14
CA GLN A 597 -4.30 -27.15 -10.81
C GLN A 597 -5.61 -27.37 -10.04
N HIS A 598 -6.72 -27.44 -10.77
CA HIS A 598 -8.04 -27.70 -10.21
C HIS A 598 -8.13 -29.10 -9.59
N HIS A 599 -8.70 -29.20 -8.38
CA HIS A 599 -9.29 -30.44 -7.88
C HIS A 599 -10.84 -30.35 -7.85
N PRO A 600 -11.56 -31.42 -8.26
CA PRO A 600 -13.02 -31.44 -8.26
C PRO A 600 -13.58 -31.80 -6.88
N HIS A 601 -14.61 -31.08 -6.43
CA HIS A 601 -15.33 -31.42 -5.19
C HIS A 601 -16.22 -32.65 -5.36
N HIS A 602 -16.09 -33.61 -4.44
CA HIS A 602 -17.07 -34.67 -4.21
C HIS A 602 -18.39 -34.07 -3.70
N GLN A 603 -19.50 -34.37 -4.37
CA GLN A 603 -20.85 -34.10 -3.88
C GLN A 603 -21.40 -35.30 -3.09
N SER A 604 -21.98 -35.04 -1.91
CA SER A 604 -22.86 -35.96 -1.21
C SER A 604 -24.32 -35.50 -1.38
N HIS A 605 -25.21 -36.44 -1.73
CA HIS A 605 -26.61 -36.15 -2.04
C HIS A 605 -27.45 -35.77 -0.81
N GLY A 606 -28.30 -34.76 -0.97
CA GLY A 606 -29.39 -34.41 -0.05
C GLY A 606 -30.56 -33.76 -0.81
N SER A 607 -31.44 -34.57 -1.37
CA SER A 607 -32.56 -34.11 -2.22
C SER A 607 -33.75 -33.58 -1.40
N ILE A 608 -34.47 -32.56 -1.90
CA ILE A 608 -35.96 -32.57 -1.98
C ILE A 608 -36.54 -31.43 -2.87
N LYS A 609 -37.32 -31.85 -3.87
CA LYS A 609 -38.46 -31.22 -4.59
C LYS A 609 -38.31 -29.87 -5.33
N ARG A 610 -38.67 -29.92 -6.63
CA ARG A 610 -39.01 -28.79 -7.54
C ARG A 610 -40.53 -28.53 -7.55
N HIS A 611 -40.94 -27.32 -7.95
CA HIS A 611 -42.01 -27.05 -8.94
C HIS A 611 -41.85 -25.59 -9.50
N PRO A 612 -42.53 -25.16 -10.59
CA PRO A 612 -41.95 -24.21 -11.56
C PRO A 612 -42.80 -22.94 -11.88
N ASN A 613 -42.28 -22.14 -12.82
CA ASN A 613 -42.90 -21.04 -13.60
C ASN A 613 -43.03 -19.63 -12.99
N ALA A 614 -42.25 -18.69 -13.54
CA ALA A 614 -42.64 -17.34 -13.99
C ALA A 614 -41.51 -16.80 -14.89
N GLN A 615 -41.64 -16.79 -16.22
CA GLN A 615 -42.06 -15.65 -17.05
C GLN A 615 -41.15 -14.40 -16.99
N LEU A 616 -40.52 -14.08 -18.13
CA LEU A 616 -39.77 -12.83 -18.33
C LEU A 616 -40.70 -11.62 -18.24
N VAL A 617 -40.21 -10.54 -17.61
CA VAL A 617 -40.67 -9.17 -17.83
C VAL A 617 -39.44 -8.35 -18.23
N ARG A 618 -39.60 -7.46 -19.23
CA ARG A 618 -38.54 -6.59 -19.74
C ARG A 618 -38.48 -5.29 -18.96
N ASP A 619 -37.29 -4.73 -18.86
CA ASP A 619 -37.05 -3.40 -18.29
C ASP A 619 -37.73 -2.29 -19.11
N HIS A 620 -38.13 -1.21 -18.41
CA HIS A 620 -38.61 0.02 -19.02
C HIS A 620 -37.53 1.10 -18.93
N GLU A 621 -36.87 1.37 -20.05
CA GLU A 621 -36.03 2.58 -20.21
C GLU A 621 -36.91 3.83 -20.32
N LEU A 622 -36.46 4.92 -19.70
CA LEU A 622 -37.08 6.25 -19.80
C LEU A 622 -36.17 7.18 -20.62
N GLU A 623 -36.37 7.19 -21.95
CA GLU A 623 -35.84 8.26 -22.81
C GLU A 623 -36.63 9.56 -22.58
N LEU A 624 -35.95 10.65 -22.23
CA LEU A 624 -36.51 12.01 -22.29
C LEU A 624 -36.00 12.72 -23.55
N ARG A 625 -36.90 12.90 -24.53
CA ARG A 625 -36.67 13.74 -25.72
C ARG A 625 -37.22 15.15 -25.52
N SER A 626 -36.42 16.15 -25.87
CA SER A 626 -36.84 17.55 -26.00
C SER A 626 -37.75 17.75 -27.23
N PRO A 627 -38.62 18.78 -27.21
CA PRO A 627 -39.10 19.45 -28.40
C PRO A 627 -38.74 20.96 -28.44
N ASP A 628 -38.51 21.47 -29.64
CA ASP A 628 -38.15 22.86 -29.95
C ASP A 628 -39.31 23.87 -29.90
N ALA A 629 -38.95 25.16 -29.99
CA ALA A 629 -39.79 26.32 -29.69
C ALA A 629 -40.75 26.82 -30.78
N VAL A 630 -41.95 27.27 -30.35
CA VAL A 630 -42.77 28.43 -30.83
C VAL A 630 -43.67 28.86 -29.65
N GLY A 631 -44.00 30.12 -29.33
CA GLY A 631 -43.61 31.45 -29.85
C GLY A 631 -44.51 32.58 -29.28
N LEU A 632 -44.43 33.79 -29.86
CA LEU A 632 -45.40 34.92 -29.77
C LEU A 632 -45.66 35.65 -28.41
N ALA A 633 -44.89 36.74 -28.23
CA ALA A 633 -45.37 38.13 -28.20
C ALA A 633 -46.13 38.76 -27.00
N SER A 634 -45.47 39.79 -26.43
CA SER A 634 -45.98 41.14 -26.09
C SER A 634 -46.87 41.38 -24.86
N SER A 635 -46.34 42.15 -23.88
CA SER A 635 -46.73 43.58 -23.73
C SER A 635 -45.88 44.33 -22.66
N ASN A 636 -45.97 45.66 -22.66
CA ASN A 636 -45.04 46.59 -22.01
C ASN A 636 -45.30 46.85 -20.50
N GLY A 637 -44.28 47.30 -19.77
CA GLY A 637 -44.41 47.99 -18.48
C GLY A 637 -43.07 48.44 -17.91
N CYS A 638 -42.91 49.73 -17.58
CA CYS A 638 -41.69 50.33 -17.01
C CYS A 638 -41.96 50.92 -15.61
N GLN A 639 -40.90 51.01 -14.79
CA GLN A 639 -40.83 51.72 -13.49
C GLN A 639 -41.72 51.09 -12.37
N GLU A 640 -41.45 51.25 -11.08
CA GLU A 640 -40.64 52.26 -10.37
C GLU A 640 -40.04 51.73 -9.03
N HIS A 641 -39.24 52.54 -8.33
CA HIS A 641 -38.69 52.22 -7.01
C HIS A 641 -39.79 52.16 -5.92
N GLY A 642 -39.84 51.08 -5.14
CA GLY A 642 -40.65 50.98 -3.92
C GLY A 642 -39.88 50.29 -2.79
N GLY A 643 -39.71 50.98 -1.66
CA GLY A 643 -38.89 50.49 -0.55
C GLY A 643 -39.70 49.92 0.62
N ARG A 644 -39.10 48.91 1.27
CA ARG A 644 -39.23 48.56 2.70
C ARG A 644 -40.51 47.83 3.14
N SER A 645 -40.33 46.56 3.51
CA SER A 645 -40.78 46.09 4.83
C SER A 645 -39.75 45.13 5.41
N ARG A 646 -38.98 45.59 6.40
CA ARG A 646 -38.17 44.70 7.25
C ARG A 646 -39.06 44.26 8.40
N ILE A 647 -39.41 42.98 8.45
CA ILE A 647 -39.91 42.37 9.68
C ILE A 647 -38.79 42.45 10.72
N PRO A 648 -39.04 42.87 11.97
CA PRO A 648 -38.00 42.92 12.99
C PRO A 648 -37.67 41.49 13.44
N HIS A 649 -36.51 40.98 13.03
CA HIS A 649 -35.91 39.84 13.71
C HIS A 649 -35.53 40.28 15.13
N HIS A 650 -36.34 39.90 16.11
CA HIS A 650 -35.84 39.75 17.48
C HIS A 650 -34.84 38.58 17.48
N PRO A 651 -33.58 38.79 17.88
CA PRO A 651 -32.68 37.68 18.14
C PRO A 651 -33.21 36.95 19.38
N LEU A 652 -33.55 35.66 19.24
CA LEU A 652 -33.75 34.81 20.41
C LEU A 652 -32.41 34.69 21.16
N PRO A 653 -32.41 34.70 22.50
CA PRO A 653 -31.20 34.62 23.32
C PRO A 653 -30.65 33.18 23.40
N GLY A 654 -30.33 32.60 22.24
CA GLY A 654 -29.70 31.29 22.08
C GLY A 654 -29.05 31.22 20.70
N GLY A 655 -27.79 30.76 20.64
CA GLY A 655 -27.10 30.57 19.36
C GLY A 655 -27.75 29.43 18.55
N LYS A 656 -27.71 29.53 17.22
CA LYS A 656 -28.15 28.45 16.33
C LYS A 656 -27.46 27.14 16.70
N ILE A 657 -28.19 26.02 16.68
CA ILE A 657 -27.58 24.70 16.88
C ILE A 657 -26.74 24.33 15.65
N ILE A 658 -25.57 23.74 15.88
CA ILE A 658 -24.73 23.21 14.81
C ILE A 658 -25.19 21.79 14.46
N VAL A 659 -25.45 21.54 13.17
CA VAL A 659 -25.88 20.27 12.61
C VAL A 659 -24.84 19.79 11.61
N ALA A 660 -24.29 18.60 11.86
CA ALA A 660 -23.40 17.90 10.95
C ALA A 660 -24.20 17.07 9.94
N VAL A 661 -23.78 17.05 8.68
CA VAL A 661 -24.49 16.35 7.59
C VAL A 661 -23.50 15.53 6.74
N ASP A 662 -23.76 14.25 6.50
CA ASP A 662 -22.96 13.46 5.54
C ASP A 662 -23.33 13.77 4.08
N VAL A 663 -22.46 13.38 3.15
CA VAL A 663 -22.63 13.52 1.71
C VAL A 663 -23.27 12.28 1.09
N ASP A 664 -22.64 11.12 1.29
CA ASP A 664 -23.00 9.88 0.60
C ASP A 664 -24.29 9.29 1.18
N GLU A 665 -25.25 8.95 0.33
CA GLU A 665 -26.61 8.45 0.70
C GLU A 665 -27.40 9.33 1.69
N VAL A 666 -26.97 10.58 1.91
CA VAL A 666 -27.68 11.60 2.69
C VAL A 666 -27.98 12.84 1.86
N LEU A 667 -26.93 13.46 1.28
CA LEU A 667 -27.09 14.58 0.34
C LEU A 667 -27.12 14.11 -1.12
N GLY A 668 -26.39 13.05 -1.48
CA GLY A 668 -26.27 12.57 -2.86
C GLY A 668 -26.26 11.05 -3.01
N ASN A 669 -26.82 10.56 -4.12
CA ASN A 669 -27.05 9.14 -4.41
C ASN A 669 -25.80 8.37 -4.93
N PHE A 670 -24.72 8.41 -4.15
CA PHE A 670 -23.42 7.81 -4.44
C PHE A 670 -23.51 6.36 -4.95
N VAL A 671 -24.24 5.47 -4.27
CA VAL A 671 -24.32 4.04 -4.61
C VAL A 671 -25.01 3.83 -5.95
N SER A 672 -26.01 4.67 -6.29
CA SER A 672 -26.66 4.64 -7.61
C SER A 672 -25.70 5.03 -8.74
N ALA A 673 -24.89 6.08 -8.54
CA ALA A 673 -23.88 6.50 -9.50
C ALA A 673 -22.76 5.45 -9.67
N LEU A 674 -22.34 4.83 -8.56
CA LEU A 674 -21.37 3.74 -8.55
C LEU A 674 -21.91 2.50 -9.26
N ASN A 675 -23.14 2.05 -8.99
CA ASN A 675 -23.75 0.90 -9.67
C ASN A 675 -23.80 1.07 -11.19
N ARG A 676 -24.13 2.27 -11.69
CA ARG A 676 -24.08 2.57 -13.14
C ARG A 676 -22.68 2.36 -13.71
N PHE A 677 -21.66 2.96 -13.07
CA PHE A 677 -20.28 2.75 -13.46
C PHE A 677 -19.87 1.27 -13.40
N ILE A 678 -20.27 0.51 -12.38
CA ILE A 678 -19.91 -0.90 -12.22
C ILE A 678 -20.57 -1.77 -13.30
N ALA A 679 -21.82 -1.49 -13.67
CA ALA A 679 -22.50 -2.13 -14.79
C ALA A 679 -21.82 -1.80 -16.13
N ASP A 680 -21.55 -0.54 -16.41
CA ASP A 680 -20.97 -0.09 -17.69
C ASP A 680 -19.50 -0.54 -17.88
N ARG A 681 -18.71 -0.53 -16.79
CA ARG A 681 -17.26 -0.80 -16.82
C ARG A 681 -16.89 -2.28 -16.65
N TYR A 682 -17.67 -3.03 -15.86
CA TYR A 682 -17.38 -4.42 -15.48
C TYR A 682 -18.53 -5.40 -15.78
N SER A 683 -19.61 -4.95 -16.42
CA SER A 683 -20.80 -5.76 -16.74
C SER A 683 -21.52 -6.37 -15.53
N SER A 684 -21.24 -5.87 -14.32
CA SER A 684 -21.78 -6.37 -13.06
C SER A 684 -22.95 -5.50 -12.62
N HIS A 685 -24.17 -6.01 -12.69
CA HIS A 685 -25.39 -5.25 -12.43
C HIS A 685 -25.82 -5.40 -10.97
N HIS A 686 -26.00 -4.28 -10.27
CA HIS A 686 -26.36 -4.23 -8.86
C HIS A 686 -27.40 -3.16 -8.56
N SER A 687 -28.27 -3.44 -7.59
CA SER A 687 -29.29 -2.56 -7.04
C SER A 687 -28.91 -2.10 -5.62
N VAL A 688 -29.41 -0.94 -5.17
CA VAL A 688 -29.19 -0.44 -3.79
C VAL A 688 -29.72 -1.43 -2.75
N SER A 689 -30.80 -2.15 -3.08
CA SER A 689 -31.40 -3.21 -2.26
C SER A 689 -30.51 -4.43 -1.97
N GLU A 690 -29.41 -4.64 -2.70
CA GLU A 690 -28.46 -5.73 -2.41
C GLU A 690 -27.50 -5.40 -1.26
N TYR A 691 -27.28 -4.11 -0.98
CA TYR A 691 -26.29 -3.65 -0.01
C TYR A 691 -26.82 -3.81 1.43
N HIS A 692 -26.64 -5.00 1.99
CA HIS A 692 -26.92 -5.30 3.40
C HIS A 692 -25.75 -4.95 4.32
N VAL A 693 -24.58 -4.65 3.76
CA VAL A 693 -23.36 -4.22 4.43
C VAL A 693 -22.61 -3.20 3.57
N TYR A 694 -21.86 -2.30 4.23
CA TYR A 694 -21.05 -1.25 3.58
C TYR A 694 -19.75 -1.77 2.90
N GLU A 695 -19.58 -3.08 2.81
CA GLU A 695 -18.40 -3.76 2.25
C GLU A 695 -18.67 -4.20 0.80
N PHE A 696 -18.40 -3.32 -0.17
CA PHE A 696 -18.75 -3.53 -1.58
C PHE A 696 -18.26 -4.86 -2.18
N PHE A 697 -17.09 -5.35 -1.77
CA PHE A 697 -16.55 -6.65 -2.23
C PHE A 697 -17.47 -7.84 -1.94
N LYS A 698 -18.24 -7.79 -0.84
CA LYS A 698 -19.23 -8.82 -0.48
C LYS A 698 -20.45 -8.81 -1.39
N ILE A 699 -20.79 -7.64 -1.93
CA ILE A 699 -21.95 -7.44 -2.81
C ILE A 699 -21.57 -7.76 -4.27
N TRP A 700 -20.38 -7.34 -4.70
CA TRP A 700 -19.85 -7.55 -6.04
C TRP A 700 -19.21 -8.93 -6.25
N ASN A 701 -19.18 -9.78 -5.21
CA ASN A 701 -18.57 -11.11 -5.21
C ASN A 701 -17.13 -11.10 -5.76
N CYS A 702 -16.33 -10.15 -5.30
CA CYS A 702 -14.93 -9.95 -5.71
C CYS A 702 -14.01 -9.84 -4.49
N SER A 703 -12.69 -9.69 -4.70
CA SER A 703 -11.76 -9.44 -3.59
C SER A 703 -11.91 -8.02 -3.04
N ARG A 704 -11.47 -7.78 -1.80
CA ARG A 704 -11.45 -6.43 -1.21
C ARG A 704 -10.61 -5.48 -2.06
N ASP A 705 -9.41 -5.92 -2.46
CA ASP A 705 -8.51 -5.17 -3.34
C ASP A 705 -9.17 -4.83 -4.69
N GLU A 706 -9.93 -5.75 -5.27
CA GLU A 706 -10.64 -5.51 -6.54
C GLU A 706 -11.80 -4.50 -6.36
N ALA A 707 -12.55 -4.59 -5.27
CA ALA A 707 -13.57 -3.58 -4.95
C ALA A 707 -12.95 -2.20 -4.71
N ASP A 708 -11.84 -2.13 -3.98
CA ASP A 708 -11.12 -0.88 -3.75
C ASP A 708 -10.60 -0.30 -5.08
N ILE A 709 -10.04 -1.11 -5.97
CA ILE A 709 -9.64 -0.69 -7.33
C ILE A 709 -10.85 -0.13 -8.11
N ARG A 710 -11.98 -0.85 -8.11
CA ARG A 710 -13.22 -0.41 -8.79
C ARG A 710 -13.70 0.96 -8.27
N VAL A 711 -13.67 1.19 -6.96
CA VAL A 711 -14.02 2.48 -6.34
C VAL A 711 -13.01 3.58 -6.71
N HIS A 712 -11.71 3.29 -6.72
CA HIS A 712 -10.68 4.26 -7.11
C HIS A 712 -10.65 4.55 -8.63
N GLU A 713 -11.12 3.64 -9.49
CA GLU A 713 -11.44 3.92 -10.89
C GLU A 713 -12.67 4.85 -10.99
N PHE A 714 -13.76 4.52 -10.29
CA PHE A 714 -15.00 5.31 -10.26
C PHE A 714 -14.73 6.80 -9.98
N PHE A 715 -13.93 7.11 -8.95
CA PHE A 715 -13.56 8.49 -8.57
C PHE A 715 -12.91 9.31 -9.69
N LYS A 716 -12.28 8.66 -10.68
CA LYS A 716 -11.61 9.33 -11.81
C LYS A 716 -12.60 9.66 -12.94
N THR A 717 -13.78 9.05 -12.97
CA THR A 717 -14.76 9.10 -14.06
C THR A 717 -15.77 10.25 -13.96
N SER A 718 -16.56 10.45 -15.01
CA SER A 718 -17.74 11.33 -15.01
C SER A 718 -18.88 10.84 -14.10
N TYR A 719 -19.01 9.53 -13.88
CA TYR A 719 -20.04 8.98 -12.98
C TYR A 719 -19.87 9.51 -11.54
N PHE A 720 -18.64 9.63 -11.05
CA PHE A 720 -18.37 10.30 -9.78
C PHE A 720 -18.45 11.83 -9.88
N LYS A 721 -17.77 12.43 -10.86
CA LYS A 721 -17.61 13.91 -10.96
C LYS A 721 -18.91 14.66 -11.25
N THR A 722 -19.84 14.06 -11.98
CA THR A 722 -21.09 14.69 -12.43
C THR A 722 -22.32 13.76 -12.38
N GLY A 723 -22.13 12.47 -12.12
CA GLY A 723 -23.20 11.46 -12.10
C GLY A 723 -23.82 11.19 -10.73
N ILE A 724 -23.30 11.79 -9.65
CA ILE A 724 -23.96 11.84 -8.36
C ILE A 724 -24.97 12.99 -8.38
N HIS A 725 -26.22 12.70 -8.07
CA HIS A 725 -27.32 13.66 -8.04
C HIS A 725 -27.79 13.88 -6.59
N PRO A 726 -28.23 15.10 -6.21
CA PRO A 726 -28.83 15.33 -4.91
C PRO A 726 -30.04 14.43 -4.65
N LEU A 727 -30.20 13.95 -3.42
CA LEU A 727 -31.39 13.20 -3.04
C LEU A 727 -32.63 14.12 -3.02
N PRO A 728 -33.82 13.63 -3.41
CA PRO A 728 -35.04 14.43 -3.39
C PRO A 728 -35.34 15.04 -2.02
N GLY A 729 -35.75 16.31 -2.03
CA GLY A 729 -35.99 17.11 -0.82
C GLY A 729 -34.72 17.71 -0.17
N ALA A 730 -33.52 17.20 -0.46
CA ALA A 730 -32.29 17.65 0.22
C ALA A 730 -32.03 19.15 0.05
N GLN A 731 -32.05 19.65 -1.19
CA GLN A 731 -31.71 21.05 -1.49
C GLN A 731 -32.71 22.04 -0.85
N GLU A 732 -34.01 21.73 -0.93
CA GLU A 732 -35.07 22.57 -0.35
C GLU A 732 -34.98 22.58 1.18
N THR A 733 -34.84 21.41 1.82
CA THR A 733 -34.80 21.32 3.28
C THR A 733 -33.51 21.88 3.86
N ILE A 734 -32.35 21.65 3.24
CA ILE A 734 -31.08 22.26 3.69
C ILE A 734 -31.14 23.79 3.61
N HIS A 735 -31.76 24.36 2.57
CA HIS A 735 -31.99 25.80 2.48
C HIS A 735 -32.96 26.31 3.58
N LYS A 736 -34.04 25.60 3.89
CA LYS A 736 -34.93 25.97 5.00
C LYS A 736 -34.20 25.90 6.35
N LEU A 737 -33.39 24.86 6.56
CA LEU A 737 -32.69 24.63 7.82
C LEU A 737 -31.57 25.64 8.07
N SER A 738 -30.89 26.15 7.03
CA SER A 738 -29.84 27.17 7.20
C SER A 738 -30.33 28.47 7.81
N ASP A 739 -31.63 28.79 7.73
CA ASP A 739 -32.22 29.94 8.41
C ASP A 739 -32.26 29.78 9.94
N PHE A 740 -32.31 28.55 10.47
CA PHE A 740 -32.53 28.25 11.89
C PHE A 740 -31.40 27.47 12.58
N CYS A 741 -30.55 26.79 11.81
CA CYS A 741 -29.41 25.99 12.26
C CYS A 741 -28.14 26.41 11.51
N ASP A 742 -26.99 26.13 12.12
CA ASP A 742 -25.69 26.27 11.49
C ASP A 742 -25.29 24.90 10.92
N LEU A 743 -25.08 24.82 9.60
CA LEU A 743 -24.87 23.55 8.90
C LEU A 743 -23.40 23.35 8.53
N SER A 744 -22.84 22.18 8.81
CA SER A 744 -21.49 21.79 8.36
C SER A 744 -21.49 20.37 7.79
N VAL A 745 -20.73 20.15 6.72
CA VAL A 745 -20.59 18.81 6.12
C VAL A 745 -19.55 18.00 6.89
N VAL A 746 -19.88 16.77 7.28
CA VAL A 746 -18.97 15.83 7.94
C VAL A 746 -19.02 14.48 7.24
N THR A 747 -18.08 14.27 6.31
CA THR A 747 -18.04 13.08 5.46
C THR A 747 -16.82 12.22 5.72
N SER A 748 -16.98 10.90 5.57
CA SER A 748 -15.88 9.92 5.69
C SER A 748 -14.97 9.86 4.47
N ARG A 749 -15.32 10.55 3.36
CA ARG A 749 -14.57 10.56 2.09
C ARG A 749 -13.08 10.86 2.28
N GLN A 750 -12.26 10.25 1.41
CA GLN A 750 -10.81 10.43 1.37
C GLN A 750 -10.41 11.86 0.97
N ASN A 751 -9.28 12.35 1.48
CA ASN A 751 -8.68 13.62 1.05
C ASN A 751 -8.34 13.66 -0.45
N ALA A 752 -8.07 12.51 -1.07
CA ALA A 752 -7.78 12.41 -2.51
C ALA A 752 -8.94 12.85 -3.42
N ILE A 753 -10.18 12.83 -2.92
CA ILE A 753 -11.39 13.27 -3.65
C ILE A 753 -12.01 14.56 -3.08
N LYS A 754 -11.24 15.29 -2.27
CA LYS A 754 -11.68 16.50 -1.57
C LYS A 754 -12.16 17.59 -2.52
N ASP A 755 -11.35 17.98 -3.49
CA ASP A 755 -11.66 19.12 -4.37
C ASP A 755 -12.91 18.86 -5.22
N HIS A 756 -13.08 17.64 -5.73
CA HIS A 756 -14.31 17.24 -6.44
C HIS A 756 -15.54 17.21 -5.51
N THR A 757 -15.37 16.79 -4.26
CA THR A 757 -16.46 16.80 -3.27
C THR A 757 -16.89 18.23 -2.92
N ILE A 758 -15.93 19.14 -2.70
CA ILE A 758 -16.20 20.57 -2.46
C ILE A 758 -16.89 21.18 -3.69
N GLN A 759 -16.39 20.94 -4.90
CA GLN A 759 -17.00 21.44 -6.13
C GLN A 759 -18.45 20.97 -6.29
N TRP A 760 -18.74 19.70 -5.98
CA TRP A 760 -20.09 19.14 -6.02
C TRP A 760 -21.02 19.78 -4.97
N ILE A 761 -20.52 20.00 -3.75
CA ILE A 761 -21.28 20.68 -2.68
C ILE A 761 -21.60 22.12 -3.09
N GLU A 762 -20.62 22.90 -3.58
CA GLU A 762 -20.85 24.28 -4.03
C GLU A 762 -21.78 24.36 -5.25
N GLN A 763 -21.78 23.35 -6.13
CA GLN A 763 -22.69 23.28 -7.27
C GLN A 763 -24.15 23.02 -6.86
N HIS A 764 -24.38 22.21 -5.82
CA HIS A 764 -25.72 21.75 -5.44
C HIS A 764 -26.29 22.41 -4.18
N PHE A 765 -25.46 22.96 -3.30
CA PHE A 765 -25.82 23.59 -2.03
C PHE A 765 -25.05 24.91 -1.80
N PRO A 766 -25.01 25.83 -2.79
CA PRO A 766 -24.12 27.00 -2.79
C PRO A 766 -24.31 27.88 -1.55
N GLY A 767 -23.25 28.03 -0.76
CA GLY A 767 -23.24 28.90 0.43
C GLY A 767 -24.14 28.46 1.59
N LEU A 768 -24.66 27.22 1.60
CA LEU A 768 -25.55 26.72 2.66
C LEU A 768 -24.81 26.06 3.83
N PHE A 769 -23.54 25.68 3.65
CA PHE A 769 -22.69 25.07 4.67
C PHE A 769 -21.57 26.02 5.12
N GLN A 770 -21.29 26.08 6.42
CA GLN A 770 -20.23 26.93 6.99
C GLN A 770 -18.84 26.31 6.78
N GLU A 771 -18.70 25.02 7.04
CA GLU A 771 -17.45 24.28 6.93
C GLU A 771 -17.68 22.88 6.33
N ILE A 772 -16.65 22.32 5.67
CA ILE A 772 -16.67 20.99 5.05
C ILE A 772 -15.50 20.17 5.58
N HIS A 773 -15.81 19.08 6.29
CA HIS A 773 -14.84 18.24 6.98
C HIS A 773 -14.77 16.84 6.38
N PHE A 774 -13.54 16.35 6.24
CA PHE A 774 -13.21 15.04 5.72
C PHE A 774 -12.60 14.21 6.86
N GLY A 775 -13.25 13.10 7.19
CA GLY A 775 -12.73 12.09 8.12
C GLY A 775 -11.58 11.27 7.53
N ASN A 776 -11.43 11.28 6.21
CA ASN A 776 -10.33 10.61 5.50
C ASN A 776 -10.27 9.09 5.79
N HIS A 777 -11.42 8.46 6.01
CA HIS A 777 -11.50 7.03 6.25
C HIS A 777 -11.13 6.27 4.97
N PHE A 778 -10.49 5.10 5.12
CA PHE A 778 -10.06 4.24 4.01
C PHE A 778 -9.11 4.91 3.00
N ALA A 779 -8.46 6.02 3.37
CA ALA A 779 -7.49 6.70 2.51
C ALA A 779 -6.09 6.06 2.61
N LEU A 780 -5.37 6.07 1.49
CA LEU A 780 -3.98 5.59 1.42
C LEU A 780 -2.96 6.53 2.09
N ASN A 781 -3.36 7.74 2.48
CA ASN A 781 -2.51 8.72 3.16
C ASN A 781 -3.32 9.75 3.97
N GLY A 782 -2.64 10.49 4.84
CA GLY A 782 -3.22 11.53 5.69
C GLY A 782 -3.76 11.02 7.03
N GLU A 783 -3.99 11.93 7.97
CA GLU A 783 -4.56 11.61 9.27
C GLU A 783 -6.06 11.29 9.12
N SER A 784 -6.50 10.14 9.64
CA SER A 784 -7.91 9.77 9.72
C SER A 784 -8.51 10.34 11.01
N ARG A 785 -9.66 11.00 10.91
CA ARG A 785 -10.40 11.58 12.05
C ARG A 785 -11.82 11.04 12.07
N SER A 786 -12.26 10.51 13.20
CA SER A 786 -13.58 9.89 13.26
C SER A 786 -14.70 10.93 13.22
N LYS A 787 -15.90 10.54 12.78
CA LYS A 787 -17.02 11.49 12.68
C LYS A 787 -17.40 12.06 14.05
N SER A 788 -17.36 11.24 15.10
CA SER A 788 -17.64 11.73 16.46
C SER A 788 -16.60 12.77 16.93
N GLU A 789 -15.32 12.60 16.59
CA GLU A 789 -14.26 13.57 16.89
C GLU A 789 -14.45 14.89 16.13
N ILE A 790 -14.85 14.83 14.85
CA ILE A 790 -15.15 16.01 14.03
C ILE A 790 -16.37 16.74 14.59
N CYS A 791 -17.51 16.05 14.75
CA CYS A 791 -18.74 16.63 15.26
C CYS A 791 -18.57 17.23 16.67
N ARG A 792 -17.79 16.58 17.55
CA ARG A 792 -17.40 17.17 18.85
C ARG A 792 -16.54 18.42 18.72
N SER A 793 -15.58 18.45 17.79
CA SER A 793 -14.74 19.64 17.58
C SER A 793 -15.54 20.85 17.06
N LEU A 794 -16.64 20.59 16.35
CA LEU A 794 -17.60 21.61 15.90
C LEU A 794 -18.62 22.01 16.98
N GLY A 795 -18.74 21.25 18.07
CA GLY A 795 -19.84 21.41 19.03
C GLY A 795 -21.22 21.02 18.46
N ALA A 796 -21.25 20.22 17.38
CA ALA A 796 -22.46 19.78 16.71
C ALA A 796 -23.41 19.05 17.70
N LYS A 797 -24.69 19.40 17.64
CA LYS A 797 -25.75 18.83 18.51
C LYS A 797 -26.47 17.68 17.84
N VAL A 798 -26.51 17.70 16.51
CA VAL A 798 -27.13 16.66 15.68
C VAL A 798 -26.18 16.29 14.55
N LEU A 799 -26.13 15.00 14.22
CA LEU A 799 -25.56 14.47 12.98
C LEU A 799 -26.70 13.87 12.14
N ILE A 800 -26.67 14.07 10.82
CA ILE A 800 -27.48 13.36 9.83
C ILE A 800 -26.53 12.44 9.06
N ASP A 801 -26.76 11.13 9.15
CA ASP A 801 -25.88 10.07 8.65
C ASP A 801 -26.75 8.86 8.33
N ASP A 802 -26.49 8.15 7.24
CA ASP A 802 -27.20 6.91 6.91
C ASP A 802 -26.51 5.66 7.49
N ASN A 803 -25.25 5.78 7.92
CA ASN A 803 -24.44 4.65 8.33
C ASN A 803 -24.65 4.32 9.83
N PRO A 804 -25.17 3.12 10.18
CA PRO A 804 -25.41 2.76 11.58
C PRO A 804 -24.17 2.82 12.46
N ARG A 805 -22.97 2.59 11.90
CA ARG A 805 -21.71 2.63 12.66
C ARG A 805 -21.38 4.05 13.11
N TYR A 806 -21.44 5.03 12.21
CA TYR A 806 -21.16 6.43 12.55
C TYR A 806 -22.27 7.02 13.43
N ALA A 807 -23.52 6.58 13.21
CA ALA A 807 -24.64 6.95 14.05
C ALA A 807 -24.45 6.50 15.52
N LEU A 808 -24.08 5.23 15.76
CA LEU A 808 -23.73 4.76 17.11
C LEU A 808 -22.50 5.49 17.67
N GLU A 809 -21.42 5.62 16.88
CA GLU A 809 -20.17 6.29 17.30
C GLU A 809 -20.41 7.74 17.79
N CYS A 810 -21.28 8.49 17.13
CA CYS A 810 -21.64 9.85 17.52
C CYS A 810 -22.63 9.88 18.70
N ALA A 811 -23.56 8.93 18.74
CA ALA A 811 -24.53 8.83 19.82
C ALA A 811 -23.90 8.43 21.16
N GLU A 812 -22.89 7.56 21.16
CA GLU A 812 -22.10 7.19 22.35
C GLU A 812 -21.36 8.38 23.00
N VAL A 813 -20.99 9.40 22.21
CA VAL A 813 -20.38 10.64 22.72
C VAL A 813 -21.39 11.76 23.00
N GLY A 814 -22.69 11.46 22.98
CA GLY A 814 -23.76 12.36 23.38
C GLY A 814 -24.32 13.27 22.27
N ILE A 815 -24.03 12.99 21.00
CA ILE A 815 -24.55 13.73 19.84
C ILE A 815 -25.84 13.02 19.38
N ARG A 816 -26.92 13.77 19.15
CA ARG A 816 -28.15 13.16 18.59
C ARG A 816 -27.89 12.78 17.13
N VAL A 817 -28.42 11.65 16.67
CA VAL A 817 -28.28 11.23 15.27
C VAL A 817 -29.63 11.00 14.63
N LEU A 818 -29.83 11.62 13.48
CA LEU A 818 -30.91 11.30 12.56
C LEU A 818 -30.39 10.27 11.57
N LEU A 819 -30.70 8.99 11.81
CA LEU A 819 -30.29 7.89 10.94
C LEU A 819 -31.13 7.94 9.66
N PHE A 820 -30.51 8.34 8.56
CA PHE A 820 -31.20 8.59 7.30
C PHE A 820 -31.39 7.29 6.52
N ASP A 821 -32.63 6.97 6.16
CA ASP A 821 -33.03 5.69 5.57
C ASP A 821 -34.01 5.97 4.42
N TYR A 822 -33.48 6.51 3.32
CA TYR A 822 -34.26 7.18 2.26
C TYR A 822 -35.37 6.29 1.72
N GLU A 823 -36.63 6.71 1.87
CA GLU A 823 -37.85 5.97 1.55
C GLU A 823 -37.87 4.53 2.08
N ASN A 824 -37.23 4.30 3.22
CA ASN A 824 -36.98 3.00 3.84
C ASN A 824 -36.17 2.02 2.96
N SER A 825 -35.47 2.50 1.94
CA SER A 825 -34.84 1.66 0.91
C SER A 825 -33.45 1.11 1.27
N TYR A 826 -32.82 1.57 2.36
CA TYR A 826 -31.44 1.24 2.71
C TYR A 826 -31.36 -0.04 3.56
N PRO A 827 -30.90 -1.20 3.03
CA PRO A 827 -30.92 -2.46 3.76
C PRO A 827 -29.90 -2.48 4.90
N TRP A 828 -28.74 -1.85 4.70
CA TRP A 828 -27.70 -1.67 5.72
C TRP A 828 -28.20 -0.93 6.97
N CYS A 829 -29.24 -0.09 6.84
CA CYS A 829 -29.82 0.63 7.97
C CYS A 829 -30.64 -0.27 8.92
N LYS A 830 -31.11 -1.45 8.51
CA LYS A 830 -32.16 -2.23 9.18
C LYS A 830 -31.68 -3.10 10.37
N THR A 831 -30.75 -2.58 11.18
CA THR A 831 -30.16 -3.33 12.31
C THR A 831 -30.93 -3.10 13.62
N GLU A 832 -31.55 -4.14 14.19
CA GLU A 832 -32.39 -4.02 15.41
C GLU A 832 -31.70 -3.39 16.63
N ALA A 833 -30.37 -3.45 16.68
CA ALA A 833 -29.57 -2.87 17.76
C ALA A 833 -29.56 -1.34 17.76
N ILE A 834 -29.70 -0.68 16.59
CA ILE A 834 -29.58 0.79 16.52
C ILE A 834 -30.86 1.52 16.91
N ASP A 835 -32.03 0.93 16.58
CA ASP A 835 -33.35 1.50 16.91
C ASP A 835 -33.62 1.54 18.43
N GLN A 836 -32.79 0.90 19.24
CA GLN A 836 -32.85 0.91 20.70
C GLN A 836 -32.04 2.04 21.35
N HIS A 837 -31.18 2.75 20.60
CA HIS A 837 -30.31 3.77 21.19
C HIS A 837 -31.05 5.10 21.40
N PRO A 838 -31.12 5.65 22.63
CA PRO A 838 -32.01 6.77 22.98
C PRO A 838 -31.66 8.13 22.34
N LEU A 839 -30.50 8.21 21.68
CA LEU A 839 -30.06 9.40 20.93
C LEU A 839 -30.07 9.20 19.41
N VAL A 840 -30.43 8.02 18.91
CA VAL A 840 -30.61 7.79 17.46
C VAL A 840 -32.10 7.83 17.13
N THR A 841 -32.46 8.44 16.01
CA THR A 841 -33.84 8.49 15.51
C THR A 841 -33.83 8.27 14.01
N ARG A 842 -34.47 7.19 13.55
CA ARG A 842 -34.57 6.88 12.11
C ARG A 842 -35.51 7.85 11.41
N VAL A 843 -35.07 8.37 10.27
CA VAL A 843 -35.83 9.30 9.41
C VAL A 843 -35.76 8.81 7.97
N HIS A 844 -36.88 8.84 7.26
CA HIS A 844 -37.00 8.23 5.93
C HIS A 844 -36.96 9.24 4.77
N ASN A 845 -37.03 10.54 5.04
CA ASN A 845 -36.88 11.59 4.04
C ASN A 845 -36.52 12.93 4.72
N TRP A 846 -36.27 13.95 3.89
CA TRP A 846 -35.88 15.28 4.37
C TRP A 846 -37.00 16.04 5.10
N GLU A 847 -38.29 15.77 4.83
CA GLU A 847 -39.39 16.32 5.62
C GLU A 847 -39.36 15.81 7.08
N ALA A 848 -39.07 14.52 7.27
CA ALA A 848 -38.87 13.94 8.59
C ALA A 848 -37.64 14.53 9.31
N VAL A 849 -36.55 14.81 8.60
CA VAL A 849 -35.38 15.53 9.13
C VAL A 849 -35.77 16.92 9.63
N GLU A 850 -36.47 17.71 8.79
CA GLU A 850 -36.92 19.07 9.13
C GLU A 850 -37.73 19.08 10.42
N LYS A 851 -38.74 18.20 10.51
CA LYS A 851 -39.61 18.06 11.68
C LYS A 851 -38.86 17.70 12.95
N GLN A 852 -37.88 16.81 12.88
CA GLN A 852 -37.05 16.44 14.04
C GLN A 852 -36.14 17.60 14.48
N LEU A 853 -35.47 18.27 13.54
CA LEU A 853 -34.60 19.41 13.86
C LEU A 853 -35.38 20.60 14.43
N MET A 854 -36.55 20.93 13.89
CA MET A 854 -37.43 21.97 14.44
C MET A 854 -37.87 21.64 15.87
N THR A 855 -38.15 20.36 16.17
CA THR A 855 -38.47 19.90 17.53
C THR A 855 -37.27 20.04 18.47
N ILE A 856 -36.07 19.64 18.04
CA ILE A 856 -34.84 19.76 18.82
C ILE A 856 -34.48 21.24 19.08
N ASN A 857 -34.64 22.11 18.09
CA ASN A 857 -34.34 23.54 18.24
C ASN A 857 -35.32 24.22 19.22
N SER A 858 -36.61 23.85 19.14
CA SER A 858 -37.67 24.35 20.03
C SER A 858 -37.53 23.90 21.50
N ILE A 859 -36.72 22.87 21.78
CA ILE A 859 -36.41 22.39 23.15
C ILE A 859 -35.17 23.10 23.73
N ASN A 860 -34.34 23.71 22.88
CA ASN A 860 -33.12 24.44 23.29
C ASN A 860 -33.29 25.98 23.21
N SER A 861 -34.48 26.45 22.86
CA SER A 861 -34.90 27.87 22.83
C SER A 861 -35.66 28.24 24.11
#